data_AF-A0A1F4G5Y3-F1
#
_entry.id   AF-A0A1F4G5Y3-F1
#
_cell.length_a   1.000
_cell.length_b   1.000
_cell.length_c   1.000
_cell.angle_alpha   90.00
_cell.angle_beta   90.00
_cell.angle_gamma   90.00
#
_symmetry.space_group_name_H-M   'P 1'
#
loop_
_entity.id
_entity.type
_entity.pdbx_description
1 polymer ?
#
loop_
_entity_poly.entity_id
_entity_poly.type
_entity_poly.pdbx_seq_one_letter_code
_entity_poly.pdbx_strand_id
1 'polypeptide(L)'
;MLAFAIPATASAASISLVYSSLSLNWENPSNWNPARIPSINDDVLIGFASSQPYGVLIYGSPSGQYAAHAGNVSVSANGRMALRYANLDIQGQLSQSGRLQLLYGSQLTALDGAVLRSGGRTQLTSGDASVVWPRNPGTRYEGATLSTGQSTLSIESGHTLYGSGVVQSANIVNQGEILSEGWLMIGRTDNTGGLVGTSPSRGEATLLTNGVVHGGTVQGNVNGTFSGVNIISASGRFNLVGDITNNGQMIISHAKGMNGPWDPGALIGQPGVFIRGQGSIRAEETHTAPVLIQDIGFGSGQVFTGGATVRGQLINQGLMQVTGHDLAADPAATGTWINQGRIEVSSAITGATIDNAQGTIYLNGQGRLNNSHVKGGMLQNTISGQLGNVKLEDLSLNGEFLVGAATEILGSVRNLGNLIVQSWGQLLVKTGTLNNDKLIRLRSDGLLSGTQVLNSAMGRIDADSDARLHGVVIRGGTIGAAYTYSGARFHTSGDVHLSDVQVADPLSFVIKDSITLSGQVGVANQLWLTGNTDDGRPAMVNIQGQTVLSGKGRSTLAGSTVLHAAGPLDSLTIASDHALTALGDIQSTIINHGTLTLGEGRSQLIRDALTNSGRVLITSQTTVQAMGGINNQNGFIEIGQNAKLQAMATGLSGGTVHGAQTGSRLWASELRDVRITGDVTLGGTETASTGGTTIKNQLTVDGRLQVADQSASLRVSGDVVLQGSGATLMQSNQAAISASPDHQGTGGPTLTIAAEHTLFASGNITNVQLINKGQVFVQQTDLHLADPRTLNNQGTLIVRSGQLIVGGSLIQDSETARMVLDRGHVLAADTRIEQGQMMLREATIEGNLTLGNDADVWLDLSAQASAQSPFARIHGSLTLAGTLTLSFLDAAEAAPSYFLFESTTESVNGGFSRVLVLGSEQAYQLNIEAGRVYAVRTAAVPEPGTWLLMLVGLSALGWSQRLRRR
;
A
#
# COMPACT_ATOMS: atom_id res chain seq x y z
N MET A 1 -58.42 73.92 -34.28
CA MET A 1 -57.25 74.35 -33.49
C MET A 1 -57.29 75.87 -33.47
N LEU A 2 -57.75 76.47 -32.37
CA LEU A 2 -57.54 77.90 -32.13
C LEU A 2 -56.11 78.04 -31.64
N ALA A 3 -55.24 78.53 -32.51
CA ALA A 3 -53.86 78.80 -32.19
C ALA A 3 -53.76 80.28 -31.83
N PHE A 4 -53.47 80.58 -30.56
CA PHE A 4 -53.00 81.90 -30.19
C PHE A 4 -51.51 81.96 -30.53
N ALA A 5 -51.15 82.83 -31.47
CA ALA A 5 -49.76 83.14 -31.79
C ALA A 5 -49.30 84.30 -30.91
N ILE A 6 -48.36 84.06 -30.01
CA ILE A 6 -47.68 85.15 -29.29
C ILE A 6 -46.56 85.67 -30.22
N PRO A 7 -46.48 86.98 -30.48
CA PRO A 7 -45.41 87.56 -31.29
C PRO A 7 -44.04 87.20 -30.72
N ALA A 8 -43.12 86.94 -31.62
CA ALA A 8 -41.82 86.33 -31.36
C ALA A 8 -40.82 87.22 -30.56
N THR A 9 -41.25 88.42 -30.15
CA THR A 9 -40.49 89.42 -29.39
C THR A 9 -41.15 89.78 -28.05
N ALA A 10 -42.19 89.05 -27.63
CA ALA A 10 -42.90 89.32 -26.38
C ALA A 10 -42.05 88.97 -25.14
N SER A 11 -42.08 89.85 -24.14
CA SER A 11 -41.54 89.60 -22.81
C SER A 11 -42.70 89.64 -21.81
N ALA A 12 -42.84 88.69 -20.90
CA ALA A 12 -43.93 88.69 -19.89
C ALA A 12 -43.38 88.39 -18.50
N ALA A 13 -43.99 88.96 -17.45
CA ALA A 13 -43.66 88.64 -16.05
C ALA A 13 -44.03 87.19 -15.71
N SER A 14 -45.17 86.73 -16.21
CA SER A 14 -45.54 85.32 -16.18
C SER A 14 -46.48 84.96 -17.32
N ILE A 15 -46.48 83.69 -17.73
CA ILE A 15 -47.43 83.12 -18.70
C ILE A 15 -48.13 81.96 -18.01
N SER A 16 -49.43 82.07 -17.78
CA SER A 16 -50.23 81.02 -17.15
C SER A 16 -51.34 80.53 -18.08
N LEU A 17 -51.31 79.24 -18.43
CA LEU A 17 -52.29 78.54 -19.25
C LEU A 17 -53.19 77.71 -18.35
N VAL A 18 -54.36 78.25 -18.01
CA VAL A 18 -55.29 77.64 -17.05
C VAL A 18 -56.61 77.24 -17.69
N TYR A 19 -57.17 76.11 -17.26
CA TYR A 19 -58.57 75.82 -17.49
C TYR A 19 -59.43 76.66 -16.52
N SER A 20 -60.40 77.40 -17.05
CA SER A 20 -61.35 78.17 -16.25
C SER A 20 -62.76 77.61 -16.44
N SER A 21 -63.41 77.19 -15.36
CA SER A 21 -64.83 76.85 -15.36
C SER A 21 -65.75 78.08 -15.43
N LEU A 22 -65.20 79.28 -15.23
CA LEU A 22 -65.91 80.53 -15.46
C LEU A 22 -65.94 80.76 -16.97
N SER A 23 -67.14 80.75 -17.55
CA SER A 23 -67.42 81.11 -18.93
C SER A 23 -67.11 82.59 -19.17
N LEU A 24 -65.83 82.93 -19.26
CA LEU A 24 -65.39 84.16 -19.88
C LEU A 24 -65.51 83.94 -21.38
N ASN A 25 -66.64 84.37 -21.95
CA ASN A 25 -66.85 84.42 -23.40
C ASN A 25 -65.85 85.41 -23.99
N TRP A 26 -64.66 84.94 -24.32
CA TRP A 26 -63.83 85.58 -25.34
C TRP A 26 -64.33 85.05 -26.68
N GLU A 27 -65.07 85.89 -27.41
CA GLU A 27 -65.44 85.61 -28.79
C GLU A 27 -64.19 85.27 -29.59
N ASN A 28 -64.21 84.05 -30.12
CA ASN A 28 -63.26 83.41 -31.01
C ASN A 28 -62.58 84.39 -32.01
N PRO A 29 -61.37 84.92 -31.73
CA PRO A 29 -60.62 85.69 -32.69
C PRO A 29 -59.50 84.79 -33.22
N SER A 30 -59.58 84.46 -34.51
CA SER A 30 -58.50 83.79 -35.24
C SER A 30 -57.17 84.57 -35.26
N ASN A 31 -57.14 85.79 -34.70
CA ASN A 31 -55.94 86.55 -34.36
C ASN A 31 -56.22 87.43 -33.12
N TRP A 32 -55.86 86.99 -31.92
CA TRP A 32 -55.70 87.94 -30.82
C TRP A 32 -54.41 88.72 -31.06
N ASN A 33 -54.56 89.99 -31.40
CA ASN A 33 -53.47 90.93 -31.42
C ASN A 33 -53.63 91.78 -30.15
N PRO A 34 -52.84 91.54 -29.08
CA PRO A 34 -52.96 92.33 -27.88
C PRO A 34 -52.70 93.80 -28.23
N ALA A 35 -53.44 94.74 -27.61
CA ALA A 35 -53.36 96.18 -27.91
C ALA A 35 -51.92 96.73 -27.81
N ARG A 36 -51.06 96.02 -27.08
CA ARG A 36 -49.61 96.13 -27.11
C ARG A 36 -49.01 94.74 -26.94
N ILE A 37 -47.81 94.50 -27.48
CA ILE A 37 -47.02 93.33 -27.14
C ILE A 37 -46.82 93.34 -25.61
N PRO A 38 -47.13 92.25 -24.88
CA PRO A 38 -46.88 92.17 -23.45
C PRO A 38 -45.42 92.56 -23.14
N SER A 39 -45.24 93.31 -22.07
CA SER A 39 -43.94 93.73 -21.54
C SER A 39 -43.54 92.88 -20.34
N ILE A 40 -42.27 92.92 -19.93
CA ILE A 40 -41.72 92.11 -18.83
C ILE A 40 -42.44 92.28 -17.48
N ASN A 41 -43.32 93.28 -17.35
CA ASN A 41 -44.13 93.54 -16.16
C ASN A 41 -45.58 93.02 -16.26
N ASP A 42 -45.99 92.49 -17.42
CA ASP A 42 -47.36 92.02 -17.65
C ASP A 42 -47.47 90.50 -17.38
N ASP A 43 -48.44 90.10 -16.56
CA ASP A 43 -48.85 88.69 -16.41
C ASP A 43 -49.83 88.33 -17.53
N VAL A 44 -49.50 87.31 -18.32
CA VAL A 44 -50.33 86.82 -19.43
C VAL A 44 -51.08 85.58 -18.96
N LEU A 45 -52.34 85.76 -18.60
CA LEU A 45 -53.27 84.66 -18.31
C LEU A 45 -54.05 84.29 -19.57
N ILE A 46 -53.91 83.06 -20.03
CA ILE A 46 -54.69 82.52 -21.15
C ILE A 46 -55.61 81.44 -20.59
N GLY A 47 -56.86 81.81 -20.38
CA GLY A 47 -57.93 80.94 -19.88
C GLY A 47 -58.78 80.36 -21.02
N PHE A 48 -59.07 79.07 -20.98
CA PHE A 48 -59.97 78.41 -21.94
C PHE A 48 -61.23 77.88 -21.23
N ALA A 49 -62.41 78.12 -21.81
CA ALA A 49 -63.72 77.77 -21.23
C ALA A 49 -64.30 76.43 -21.73
N SER A 50 -63.51 75.57 -22.37
CA SER A 50 -64.00 74.35 -23.04
C SER A 50 -63.23 73.10 -22.60
N SER A 51 -63.93 71.95 -22.58
CA SER A 51 -63.38 70.63 -22.26
C SER A 51 -62.49 70.04 -23.37
N GLN A 52 -62.40 70.70 -24.53
CA GLN A 52 -61.48 70.31 -25.61
C GLN A 52 -60.10 70.96 -25.43
N PRO A 53 -58.99 70.25 -25.71
CA PRO A 53 -57.65 70.80 -25.54
C PRO A 53 -57.35 71.90 -26.57
N TYR A 54 -57.35 73.15 -26.14
CA TYR A 54 -56.82 74.30 -26.90
C TYR A 54 -55.38 74.59 -26.48
N GLY A 55 -54.59 75.18 -27.38
CA GLY A 55 -53.19 75.43 -27.09
C GLY A 55 -52.61 76.70 -27.70
N VAL A 56 -51.58 77.21 -27.04
CA VAL A 56 -50.76 78.33 -27.53
C VAL A 56 -49.67 77.76 -28.42
N LEU A 57 -49.52 78.33 -29.61
CA LEU A 57 -48.43 78.01 -30.53
C LEU A 57 -47.50 79.22 -30.60
N ILE A 58 -46.29 79.08 -30.08
CA ILE A 58 -45.21 80.04 -30.31
C ILE A 58 -44.47 79.56 -31.56
N TYR A 59 -44.61 80.32 -32.65
CA TYR A 59 -44.05 79.97 -33.95
C TYR A 59 -43.11 81.07 -34.44
N GLY A 60 -41.88 80.70 -34.79
CA GLY A 60 -40.90 81.57 -35.45
C GLY A 60 -40.68 81.24 -36.93
N SER A 61 -39.73 81.92 -37.58
CA SER A 61 -39.42 81.68 -39.01
C SER A 61 -38.27 80.70 -39.18
N PRO A 62 -38.29 79.81 -40.19
CA PRO A 62 -37.14 79.01 -40.59
C PRO A 62 -35.89 79.85 -40.96
N SER A 63 -36.09 81.11 -41.38
CA SER A 63 -35.03 82.03 -41.80
C SER A 63 -34.46 82.93 -40.68
N GLY A 64 -34.96 82.81 -39.45
CA GLY A 64 -34.49 83.60 -38.30
C GLY A 64 -35.08 83.12 -36.99
N GLN A 65 -34.22 82.73 -36.04
CA GLN A 65 -34.64 82.33 -34.70
C GLN A 65 -35.10 83.55 -33.91
N TYR A 66 -36.34 83.51 -33.43
CA TYR A 66 -36.90 84.55 -32.58
C TYR A 66 -36.88 84.11 -31.11
N ALA A 67 -36.65 85.06 -30.20
CA ALA A 67 -36.57 84.81 -28.76
C ALA A 67 -37.68 85.56 -28.01
N ALA A 68 -38.50 84.81 -27.27
CA ALA A 68 -39.45 85.34 -26.31
C ALA A 68 -38.91 85.14 -24.89
N HIS A 69 -39.28 86.03 -23.97
CA HIS A 69 -38.87 85.96 -22.56
C HIS A 69 -40.08 85.86 -21.64
N ALA A 70 -39.99 85.05 -20.59
CA ALA A 70 -41.01 84.98 -19.55
C ALA A 70 -40.35 84.95 -18.16
N GLY A 71 -40.98 85.52 -17.13
CA GLY A 71 -40.58 85.27 -15.75
C GLY A 71 -40.97 83.84 -15.36
N ASN A 72 -42.23 83.54 -15.06
CA ASN A 72 -42.68 82.15 -14.81
C ASN A 72 -43.58 81.62 -15.93
N VAL A 73 -43.55 80.32 -16.23
CA VAL A 73 -44.50 79.69 -17.16
C VAL A 73 -45.22 78.54 -16.49
N SER A 74 -46.55 78.56 -16.50
CA SER A 74 -47.39 77.50 -15.95
C SER A 74 -48.35 76.94 -17.00
N VAL A 75 -48.34 75.62 -17.21
CA VAL A 75 -49.28 74.91 -18.08
C VAL A 75 -50.12 73.96 -17.25
N SER A 76 -51.40 74.28 -17.04
CA SER A 76 -52.34 73.42 -16.29
C SER A 76 -52.72 72.14 -17.06
N ALA A 77 -53.33 71.17 -16.38
CA ALA A 77 -53.63 69.82 -16.90
C ALA A 77 -54.33 69.76 -18.27
N ASN A 78 -55.21 70.73 -18.58
CA ASN A 78 -55.91 70.81 -19.86
C ASN A 78 -55.28 71.78 -20.86
N GLY A 79 -54.24 72.50 -20.44
CA GLY A 79 -53.50 73.45 -21.27
C GLY A 79 -52.53 72.74 -22.22
N ARG A 80 -52.40 73.28 -23.43
CA ARG A 80 -51.37 72.86 -24.39
C ARG A 80 -50.50 74.03 -24.81
N MET A 81 -49.20 73.81 -24.85
CA MET A 81 -48.22 74.76 -25.39
C MET A 81 -47.37 74.06 -26.43
N ALA A 82 -47.17 74.70 -27.58
CA ALA A 82 -46.31 74.21 -28.65
C ALA A 82 -45.32 75.31 -29.07
N LEU A 83 -44.05 74.96 -29.23
CA LEU A 83 -43.00 75.84 -29.74
C LEU A 83 -42.47 75.26 -31.05
N ARG A 84 -42.23 76.11 -32.05
CA ARG A 84 -41.65 75.72 -33.34
C ARG A 84 -40.81 76.85 -33.92
N TYR A 85 -39.57 76.56 -34.32
CA TYR A 85 -38.61 77.57 -34.81
C TYR A 85 -38.45 78.80 -33.89
N ALA A 86 -38.61 78.62 -32.57
CA ALA A 86 -38.65 79.72 -31.60
C ALA A 86 -37.91 79.35 -30.32
N ASN A 87 -37.32 80.37 -29.70
CA ASN A 87 -36.67 80.28 -28.40
C ASN A 87 -37.58 80.91 -27.34
N LEU A 88 -37.77 80.22 -26.23
CA LEU A 88 -38.45 80.76 -25.05
C LEU A 88 -37.50 80.67 -23.86
N ASP A 89 -37.00 81.82 -23.42
CA ASP A 89 -36.16 81.91 -22.22
C ASP A 89 -37.02 82.35 -21.02
N ILE A 90 -37.27 81.41 -20.14
CA ILE A 90 -37.98 81.57 -18.88
C ILE A 90 -36.94 81.89 -17.81
N GLN A 91 -36.95 83.11 -17.28
CA GLN A 91 -36.04 83.55 -16.23
C GLN A 91 -36.33 82.88 -14.88
N GLY A 92 -37.60 82.58 -14.61
CA GLY A 92 -38.10 81.84 -13.46
C GLY A 92 -38.39 80.37 -13.76
N GLN A 93 -39.41 79.80 -13.13
CA GLN A 93 -39.70 78.36 -13.16
C GLN A 93 -40.71 77.99 -14.26
N LEU A 94 -40.46 76.88 -14.96
CA LEU A 94 -41.48 76.18 -15.76
C LEU A 94 -42.24 75.17 -14.87
N SER A 95 -43.57 75.25 -14.81
CA SER A 95 -44.43 74.27 -14.12
C SER A 95 -45.48 73.72 -15.09
N GLN A 96 -45.44 72.43 -15.40
CA GLN A 96 -46.30 71.84 -16.43
C GLN A 96 -47.04 70.59 -15.95
N SER A 97 -48.36 70.66 -15.86
CA SER A 97 -49.28 69.52 -15.71
C SER A 97 -50.04 69.17 -16.99
N GLY A 98 -50.03 70.04 -18.01
CA GLY A 98 -50.66 69.82 -19.32
C GLY A 98 -49.71 69.27 -20.39
N ARG A 99 -49.97 69.60 -21.67
CA ARG A 99 -49.16 69.15 -22.81
C ARG A 99 -48.19 70.23 -23.32
N LEU A 100 -46.88 69.96 -23.26
CA LEU A 100 -45.84 70.78 -23.87
C LEU A 100 -45.29 70.07 -25.12
N GLN A 101 -45.12 70.79 -26.23
CA GLN A 101 -44.52 70.25 -27.45
C GLN A 101 -43.43 71.18 -27.97
N LEU A 102 -42.21 70.67 -28.05
CA LEU A 102 -41.07 71.34 -28.65
C LEU A 102 -40.85 70.72 -30.02
N LEU A 103 -41.21 71.45 -31.07
CA LEU A 103 -41.09 71.03 -32.47
C LEU A 103 -39.73 71.47 -33.04
N TYR A 104 -39.43 71.02 -34.25
CA TYR A 104 -38.14 71.25 -34.91
C TYR A 104 -37.70 72.73 -34.86
N GLY A 105 -36.41 72.94 -34.53
CA GLY A 105 -35.78 74.25 -34.40
C GLY A 105 -36.24 75.10 -33.20
N SER A 106 -36.92 74.51 -32.21
CA SER A 106 -37.32 75.23 -30.98
C SER A 106 -36.39 74.97 -29.79
N GLN A 107 -36.22 75.98 -28.95
CA GLN A 107 -35.50 75.88 -27.69
C GLN A 107 -36.35 76.48 -26.56
N LEU A 108 -36.50 75.75 -25.47
CA LEU A 108 -37.08 76.28 -24.24
C LEU A 108 -36.01 76.21 -23.14
N THR A 109 -35.69 77.35 -22.54
CA THR A 109 -34.73 77.46 -21.44
C THR A 109 -35.45 77.92 -20.18
N ALA A 110 -35.44 77.16 -19.09
CA ALA A 110 -36.00 77.55 -17.79
C ALA A 110 -34.90 77.71 -16.73
N LEU A 111 -34.44 78.94 -16.54
CA LEU A 111 -33.21 79.25 -15.81
C LEU A 111 -33.29 78.96 -14.30
N ASP A 112 -34.45 79.15 -13.66
CA ASP A 112 -34.68 78.76 -12.25
C ASP A 112 -35.22 77.33 -12.09
N GLY A 113 -35.19 76.53 -13.16
CA GLY A 113 -35.58 75.12 -13.16
C GLY A 113 -36.97 74.84 -13.73
N ALA A 114 -37.29 73.55 -13.84
CA ALA A 114 -38.55 73.09 -14.40
C ALA A 114 -39.14 71.93 -13.59
N VAL A 115 -40.46 71.93 -13.42
CA VAL A 115 -41.23 70.88 -12.75
C VAL A 115 -42.31 70.38 -13.71
N LEU A 116 -42.13 69.16 -14.19
CA LEU A 116 -43.06 68.43 -15.03
C LEU A 116 -43.97 67.58 -14.12
N ARG A 117 -45.18 68.06 -13.89
CA ARG A 117 -46.13 67.55 -12.89
C ARG A 117 -46.95 66.35 -13.39
N SER A 118 -47.44 65.55 -12.45
CA SER A 118 -48.26 64.35 -12.72
C SER A 118 -49.43 64.60 -13.70
N GLY A 119 -49.65 63.67 -14.63
CA GLY A 119 -50.72 63.74 -15.64
C GLY A 119 -50.36 64.53 -16.91
N GLY A 120 -49.21 65.21 -16.93
CA GLY A 120 -48.74 65.98 -18.08
C GLY A 120 -47.95 65.17 -19.10
N ARG A 121 -47.74 65.76 -20.29
CA ARG A 121 -46.95 65.17 -21.37
C ARG A 121 -46.06 66.19 -22.08
N THR A 122 -44.77 65.89 -22.20
CA THR A 122 -43.78 66.72 -22.92
C THR A 122 -43.26 65.96 -24.13
N GLN A 123 -43.39 66.54 -25.31
CA GLN A 123 -42.91 65.94 -26.56
C GLN A 123 -41.79 66.78 -27.17
N LEU A 124 -40.67 66.15 -27.52
CA LEU A 124 -39.58 66.74 -28.30
C LEU A 124 -39.58 66.16 -29.72
N THR A 125 -39.34 66.97 -30.74
CA THR A 125 -39.28 66.49 -32.14
C THR A 125 -38.15 67.17 -32.90
N SER A 126 -37.13 66.40 -33.27
CA SER A 126 -35.91 66.88 -33.93
C SER A 126 -35.89 66.77 -35.47
N GLY A 127 -36.96 66.30 -36.13
CA GLY A 127 -36.91 66.02 -37.57
C GLY A 127 -35.89 64.91 -37.92
N ASP A 128 -35.55 64.75 -39.20
CA ASP A 128 -34.68 63.67 -39.70
C ASP A 128 -33.17 63.90 -39.44
N ALA A 129 -32.78 64.94 -38.69
CA ALA A 129 -31.39 65.29 -38.45
C ALA A 129 -30.78 64.50 -37.27
N SER A 130 -29.55 64.00 -37.43
CA SER A 130 -28.80 63.29 -36.39
C SER A 130 -28.34 64.24 -35.27
N VAL A 131 -28.53 63.85 -34.01
CA VAL A 131 -28.16 64.67 -32.84
C VAL A 131 -26.72 64.34 -32.40
N VAL A 132 -25.80 65.31 -32.49
CA VAL A 132 -24.38 65.17 -32.08
C VAL A 132 -24.08 66.10 -30.89
N TRP A 133 -23.33 65.61 -29.88
CA TRP A 133 -22.93 66.43 -28.72
C TRP A 133 -21.88 67.48 -29.15
N PRO A 134 -22.08 68.77 -28.86
CA PRO A 134 -21.06 69.78 -29.11
C PRO A 134 -19.88 69.59 -28.16
N ARG A 135 -18.66 69.49 -28.70
CA ARG A 135 -17.42 69.46 -27.89
C ARG A 135 -17.15 70.77 -27.13
N ASN A 136 -17.90 71.84 -27.41
CA ASN A 136 -17.79 73.15 -26.75
C ASN A 136 -19.14 73.62 -26.19
N PRO A 137 -19.19 74.09 -24.93
CA PRO A 137 -20.38 74.76 -24.36
C PRO A 137 -20.59 76.10 -25.07
N GLY A 138 -21.38 76.12 -26.15
CA GLY A 138 -21.67 77.32 -26.92
C GLY A 138 -22.19 77.09 -28.34
N THR A 139 -21.97 75.91 -28.93
CA THR A 139 -22.53 75.54 -30.24
C THR A 139 -23.96 75.02 -30.09
N ARG A 140 -24.90 75.61 -30.86
CA ARG A 140 -26.34 75.32 -30.82
C ARG A 140 -26.67 73.98 -31.50
N TYR A 141 -27.61 73.23 -30.93
CA TYR A 141 -28.18 72.02 -31.53
C TYR A 141 -29.22 72.39 -32.61
N GLU A 142 -29.30 71.62 -33.69
CA GLU A 142 -30.31 71.81 -34.76
C GLU A 142 -31.65 71.09 -34.47
N GLY A 143 -31.89 70.66 -33.22
CA GLY A 143 -33.11 69.94 -32.81
C GLY A 143 -33.92 70.65 -31.71
N ALA A 144 -35.09 70.09 -31.37
CA ALA A 144 -35.88 70.55 -30.23
C ALA A 144 -35.09 70.41 -28.92
N THR A 145 -34.96 71.49 -28.16
CA THR A 145 -34.14 71.53 -26.92
C THR A 145 -34.97 72.00 -25.74
N LEU A 146 -34.99 71.20 -24.66
CA LEU A 146 -35.44 71.60 -23.33
C LEU A 146 -34.20 71.79 -22.46
N SER A 147 -33.98 72.99 -21.94
CA SER A 147 -32.84 73.31 -21.08
C SER A 147 -33.30 73.92 -19.76
N THR A 148 -32.67 73.55 -18.65
CA THR A 148 -32.79 74.28 -17.36
C THR A 148 -31.49 74.97 -16.96
N GLY A 149 -30.51 75.06 -17.87
CA GLY A 149 -29.19 75.61 -17.56
C GLY A 149 -28.51 74.87 -16.40
N GLN A 150 -28.16 75.61 -15.33
CA GLN A 150 -27.54 75.08 -14.11
C GLN A 150 -28.57 74.59 -13.06
N SER A 151 -29.85 74.71 -13.35
CA SER A 151 -30.94 74.35 -12.42
C SER A 151 -31.46 72.93 -12.66
N THR A 152 -32.28 72.42 -11.74
CA THR A 152 -32.82 71.05 -11.78
C THR A 152 -34.08 70.96 -12.64
N LEU A 153 -34.19 69.89 -13.43
CA LEU A 153 -35.43 69.44 -14.06
C LEU A 153 -36.06 68.33 -13.21
N SER A 154 -37.21 68.57 -12.59
CA SER A 154 -37.95 67.56 -11.84
C SER A 154 -39.11 67.02 -12.67
N ILE A 155 -39.21 65.70 -12.79
CA ILE A 155 -40.29 64.99 -13.48
C ILE A 155 -41.03 64.17 -12.44
N GLU A 156 -42.27 64.54 -12.13
CA GLU A 156 -43.10 63.85 -11.14
C GLU A 156 -43.70 62.54 -11.68
N SER A 157 -44.09 61.65 -10.78
CA SER A 157 -44.75 60.39 -11.13
C SER A 157 -46.03 60.61 -11.94
N GLY A 158 -46.18 59.89 -13.05
CA GLY A 158 -47.30 60.02 -13.98
C GLY A 158 -47.15 61.12 -15.04
N HIS A 159 -46.00 61.81 -15.13
CA HIS A 159 -45.66 62.63 -16.29
C HIS A 159 -44.88 61.82 -17.33
N THR A 160 -45.10 62.08 -18.63
CA THR A 160 -44.32 61.44 -19.72
C THR A 160 -43.59 62.49 -20.56
N LEU A 161 -42.25 62.47 -20.54
CA LEU A 161 -41.37 63.17 -21.48
C LEU A 161 -40.96 62.19 -22.59
N TYR A 162 -41.19 62.53 -23.85
CA TYR A 162 -40.90 61.63 -24.97
C TYR A 162 -40.49 62.33 -26.26
N GLY A 163 -39.81 61.60 -27.15
CA GLY A 163 -39.55 62.04 -28.53
C GLY A 163 -38.07 62.02 -28.94
N SER A 164 -37.67 62.96 -29.81
CA SER A 164 -36.29 63.12 -30.31
C SER A 164 -35.83 64.58 -30.16
N GLY A 165 -34.64 64.80 -29.59
CA GLY A 165 -34.15 66.13 -29.21
C GLY A 165 -33.14 66.10 -28.07
N VAL A 166 -32.94 67.24 -27.41
CA VAL A 166 -31.97 67.40 -26.32
C VAL A 166 -32.66 67.88 -25.05
N VAL A 167 -32.39 67.19 -23.94
CA VAL A 167 -32.76 67.61 -22.59
C VAL A 167 -31.49 67.93 -21.81
N GLN A 168 -31.26 69.22 -21.57
CA GLN A 168 -30.06 69.73 -20.91
C GLN A 168 -30.42 70.26 -19.51
N SER A 169 -29.79 69.72 -18.48
CA SER A 169 -29.99 70.16 -17.11
C SER A 169 -28.74 69.87 -16.29
N ALA A 170 -28.49 70.61 -15.22
CA ALA A 170 -27.45 70.26 -14.25
C ALA A 170 -27.78 68.94 -13.54
N ASN A 171 -29.06 68.69 -13.29
CA ASN A 171 -29.56 67.43 -12.74
C ASN A 171 -31.01 67.20 -13.15
N ILE A 172 -31.33 66.00 -13.64
CA ILE A 172 -32.70 65.59 -13.94
C ILE A 172 -33.16 64.67 -12.82
N VAL A 173 -34.18 65.04 -12.04
CA VAL A 173 -34.79 64.16 -11.04
C VAL A 173 -36.03 63.53 -11.66
N ASN A 174 -36.00 62.23 -11.96
CA ASN A 174 -37.08 61.54 -12.67
C ASN A 174 -37.86 60.56 -11.78
N GLN A 175 -39.14 60.82 -11.60
CA GLN A 175 -40.15 59.94 -10.99
C GLN A 175 -41.25 59.53 -12.00
N GLY A 176 -41.27 60.15 -13.19
CA GLY A 176 -42.18 59.87 -14.31
C GLY A 176 -41.53 59.04 -15.41
N GLU A 177 -41.86 59.27 -16.68
CA GLU A 177 -41.32 58.51 -17.83
C GLU A 177 -40.50 59.41 -18.76
N ILE A 178 -39.32 58.94 -19.20
CA ILE A 178 -38.48 59.53 -20.24
C ILE A 178 -38.34 58.51 -21.38
N LEU A 179 -38.88 58.78 -22.56
CA LEU A 179 -38.92 57.82 -23.68
C LEU A 179 -38.33 58.39 -24.97
N SER A 180 -37.29 57.75 -25.51
CA SER A 180 -36.74 58.10 -26.83
C SER A 180 -37.58 57.51 -27.96
N GLU A 181 -38.00 58.32 -28.93
CA GLU A 181 -38.65 57.87 -30.19
C GLU A 181 -37.76 58.04 -31.43
N GLY A 182 -36.48 58.36 -31.24
CA GLY A 182 -35.49 58.68 -32.28
C GLY A 182 -34.14 58.96 -31.62
N TRP A 183 -33.45 60.07 -31.94
CA TRP A 183 -32.25 60.49 -31.21
C TRP A 183 -32.64 61.40 -30.03
N LEU A 184 -32.61 60.88 -28.79
CA LEU A 184 -32.84 61.65 -27.57
C LEU A 184 -31.54 61.74 -26.77
N MET A 185 -31.12 62.96 -26.45
CA MET A 185 -29.98 63.24 -25.58
C MET A 185 -30.45 63.73 -24.22
N ILE A 186 -29.97 63.11 -23.15
CA ILE A 186 -30.26 63.54 -21.77
C ILE A 186 -28.96 63.74 -20.97
N GLY A 187 -28.96 64.72 -20.07
CA GLY A 187 -27.88 64.94 -19.10
C GLY A 187 -27.91 63.96 -17.92
N ARG A 188 -27.13 64.27 -16.87
CA ARG A 188 -27.11 63.50 -15.61
C ARG A 188 -28.53 63.38 -15.03
N THR A 189 -28.95 62.15 -14.73
CA THR A 189 -30.33 61.86 -14.31
C THR A 189 -30.35 61.04 -13.01
N ASP A 190 -31.00 61.55 -11.98
CA ASP A 190 -31.39 60.83 -10.77
C ASP A 190 -32.83 60.32 -10.90
N ASN A 191 -32.96 59.10 -11.40
CA ASN A 191 -34.21 58.41 -11.67
C ASN A 191 -34.77 57.78 -10.37
N THR A 192 -35.35 58.62 -9.51
CA THR A 192 -35.93 58.26 -8.22
C THR A 192 -37.33 57.61 -8.33
N GLY A 193 -37.43 56.51 -9.07
CA GLY A 193 -38.67 55.71 -9.21
C GLY A 193 -39.40 55.86 -10.55
N GLY A 194 -38.86 56.65 -11.48
CA GLY A 194 -39.35 56.78 -12.85
C GLY A 194 -38.84 55.71 -13.82
N LEU A 195 -39.28 55.82 -15.08
CA LEU A 195 -38.86 55.04 -16.24
C LEU A 195 -37.97 55.90 -17.15
N VAL A 196 -36.84 55.36 -17.60
CA VAL A 196 -36.03 55.93 -18.70
C VAL A 196 -35.85 54.86 -19.78
N GLY A 197 -36.19 55.13 -21.03
CA GLY A 197 -36.12 54.07 -22.04
C GLY A 197 -36.30 54.50 -23.49
N THR A 198 -36.35 53.51 -24.37
CA THR A 198 -36.71 53.67 -25.79
C THR A 198 -38.17 53.25 -26.03
N SER A 199 -38.89 54.00 -26.86
CA SER A 199 -40.32 53.82 -27.12
C SER A 199 -40.58 52.59 -28.02
N PRO A 200 -41.67 51.82 -27.81
CA PRO A 200 -42.03 50.68 -28.66
C PRO A 200 -42.55 51.01 -30.06
N SER A 201 -42.94 52.26 -30.30
CA SER A 201 -43.88 52.58 -31.38
C SER A 201 -43.25 53.05 -32.70
N ARG A 202 -41.93 53.22 -32.79
CA ARG A 202 -41.21 53.68 -34.00
C ARG A 202 -39.82 53.03 -34.11
N GLY A 203 -39.41 52.67 -35.33
CA GLY A 203 -38.12 52.04 -35.62
C GLY A 203 -36.92 52.92 -35.25
N GLU A 204 -35.79 52.28 -34.91
CA GLU A 204 -34.49 52.85 -34.50
C GLU A 204 -34.56 54.06 -33.55
N ALA A 205 -34.49 53.78 -32.24
CA ALA A 205 -34.41 54.81 -31.20
C ALA A 205 -33.04 54.78 -30.50
N THR A 206 -32.32 55.89 -30.51
CA THR A 206 -31.04 56.06 -29.81
C THR A 206 -31.22 56.95 -28.58
N LEU A 207 -30.83 56.46 -27.41
CA LEU A 207 -30.70 57.27 -26.19
C LEU A 207 -29.21 57.53 -25.91
N LEU A 208 -28.84 58.81 -25.90
CA LEU A 208 -27.51 59.27 -25.58
C LEU A 208 -27.51 59.95 -24.22
N THR A 209 -26.72 59.43 -23.29
CA THR A 209 -26.59 60.03 -21.96
C THR A 209 -25.21 60.67 -21.84
N ASN A 210 -25.15 61.95 -21.45
CA ASN A 210 -23.88 62.57 -21.05
C ASN A 210 -23.83 62.69 -19.52
N GLY A 211 -23.60 61.56 -18.84
CA GLY A 211 -23.57 61.48 -17.39
C GLY A 211 -24.03 60.13 -16.85
N VAL A 212 -24.25 60.06 -15.53
CA VAL A 212 -24.70 58.85 -14.82
C VAL A 212 -26.23 58.89 -14.66
N VAL A 213 -26.89 57.76 -14.88
CA VAL A 213 -28.31 57.55 -14.50
C VAL A 213 -28.34 56.79 -13.17
N HIS A 214 -28.85 57.43 -12.11
CA HIS A 214 -28.96 56.85 -10.76
C HIS A 214 -30.39 56.38 -10.48
N GLY A 215 -30.62 55.09 -10.15
CA GLY A 215 -31.92 54.58 -9.67
C GLY A 215 -33.01 54.28 -10.71
N GLY A 216 -34.17 53.78 -10.23
CA GLY A 216 -35.43 53.61 -10.99
C GLY A 216 -35.41 52.52 -12.08
N THR A 217 -36.41 52.53 -12.98
CA THR A 217 -36.52 51.57 -14.09
C THR A 217 -35.86 52.11 -15.35
N VAL A 218 -35.00 51.32 -16.00
CA VAL A 218 -34.46 51.60 -17.34
C VAL A 218 -34.90 50.50 -18.29
N GLN A 219 -35.44 50.85 -19.46
CA GLN A 219 -36.02 49.90 -20.42
C GLN A 219 -35.55 50.16 -21.87
N GLY A 220 -34.93 49.16 -22.49
CA GLY A 220 -34.61 49.14 -23.92
C GLY A 220 -35.54 48.21 -24.71
N ASN A 221 -35.93 48.60 -25.92
CA ASN A 221 -36.69 47.78 -26.86
C ASN A 221 -35.82 47.34 -28.06
N VAL A 222 -36.23 46.25 -28.73
CA VAL A 222 -35.43 45.38 -29.64
C VAL A 222 -34.58 46.09 -30.72
N ASN A 223 -34.93 47.31 -31.14
CA ASN A 223 -34.24 48.06 -32.20
C ASN A 223 -33.58 49.37 -31.69
N GLY A 224 -33.25 49.48 -30.41
CA GLY A 224 -32.73 50.72 -29.82
C GLY A 224 -31.26 50.68 -29.38
N THR A 225 -30.50 51.74 -29.65
CA THR A 225 -29.08 51.86 -29.29
C THR A 225 -28.90 52.75 -28.05
N PHE A 226 -28.15 52.28 -27.05
CA PHE A 226 -27.68 53.10 -25.92
C PHE A 226 -26.20 53.43 -26.10
N SER A 227 -25.80 54.69 -25.92
CA SER A 227 -24.39 55.12 -26.06
C SER A 227 -23.97 56.07 -24.93
N GLY A 228 -22.82 55.78 -24.30
CA GLY A 228 -22.20 56.63 -23.27
C GLY A 228 -22.76 56.49 -21.84
N VAL A 229 -23.36 55.34 -21.48
CA VAL A 229 -24.14 55.21 -20.25
C VAL A 229 -23.34 54.60 -19.09
N ASN A 230 -23.24 55.33 -17.97
CA ASN A 230 -22.93 54.76 -16.65
C ASN A 230 -24.26 54.58 -15.88
N ILE A 231 -24.67 53.34 -15.60
CA ILE A 231 -25.92 53.01 -14.88
C ILE A 231 -25.59 52.61 -13.45
N ILE A 232 -26.13 53.32 -12.46
CA ILE A 232 -25.99 52.98 -11.03
C ILE A 232 -27.40 52.76 -10.45
N SER A 233 -27.89 51.52 -10.42
CA SER A 233 -29.21 51.20 -9.84
C SER A 233 -29.10 50.95 -8.34
N ALA A 234 -29.76 51.79 -7.53
CA ALA A 234 -29.81 51.64 -6.07
C ALA A 234 -31.08 50.92 -5.57
N SER A 235 -32.11 50.73 -6.40
CA SER A 235 -33.41 50.18 -5.93
C SER A 235 -34.44 49.78 -7.02
N GLY A 236 -34.09 49.67 -8.30
CA GLY A 236 -35.06 49.46 -9.39
C GLY A 236 -34.73 48.29 -10.33
N ARG A 237 -35.79 47.67 -10.90
CA ARG A 237 -35.73 46.62 -11.93
C ARG A 237 -34.95 47.10 -13.16
N PHE A 238 -34.02 46.28 -13.64
CA PHE A 238 -33.29 46.49 -14.89
C PHE A 238 -33.74 45.44 -15.91
N ASN A 239 -34.42 45.86 -16.98
CA ASN A 239 -34.92 44.97 -18.05
C ASN A 239 -34.27 45.39 -19.37
N LEU A 240 -33.36 44.56 -19.90
CA LEU A 240 -32.71 44.74 -21.20
C LEU A 240 -33.32 43.77 -22.22
N VAL A 241 -33.93 44.29 -23.29
CA VAL A 241 -34.43 43.50 -24.43
C VAL A 241 -33.96 44.16 -25.74
N GLY A 242 -32.88 43.65 -26.35
CA GLY A 242 -32.37 44.10 -27.66
C GLY A 242 -30.85 44.06 -27.84
N ASP A 243 -30.38 44.26 -29.08
CA ASP A 243 -28.96 44.31 -29.46
C ASP A 243 -28.28 45.58 -28.92
N ILE A 244 -27.24 45.41 -28.09
CA ILE A 244 -26.43 46.52 -27.59
C ILE A 244 -25.09 46.54 -28.34
N THR A 245 -24.83 47.60 -29.11
CA THR A 245 -23.48 47.91 -29.60
C THR A 245 -22.82 48.89 -28.62
N ASN A 246 -21.98 48.39 -27.70
CA ASN A 246 -21.29 49.24 -26.72
C ASN A 246 -19.82 49.45 -27.12
N ASN A 247 -19.45 50.70 -27.45
CA ASN A 247 -18.06 51.10 -27.72
C ASN A 247 -17.32 51.65 -26.47
N GLY A 248 -17.83 51.38 -25.25
CA GLY A 248 -17.28 51.83 -23.98
C GLY A 248 -17.43 50.83 -22.82
N GLN A 249 -16.97 51.21 -21.62
CA GLN A 249 -16.95 50.33 -20.44
C GLN A 249 -18.35 50.24 -19.80
N MET A 250 -18.94 49.05 -19.71
CA MET A 250 -20.19 48.81 -18.95
C MET A 250 -19.85 48.34 -17.54
N ILE A 251 -20.26 49.08 -16.51
CA ILE A 251 -20.08 48.70 -15.10
C ILE A 251 -21.48 48.50 -14.48
N ILE A 252 -21.84 47.25 -14.19
CA ILE A 252 -23.05 46.92 -13.42
C ILE A 252 -22.62 46.70 -11.96
N SER A 253 -23.07 47.57 -11.05
CA SER A 253 -22.79 47.45 -9.61
C SER A 253 -24.08 47.12 -8.85
N HIS A 254 -24.11 46.01 -8.10
CA HIS A 254 -25.28 45.60 -7.31
C HIS A 254 -25.22 46.11 -5.85
N ALA A 255 -26.29 46.78 -5.42
CA ALA A 255 -26.66 46.95 -4.01
C ALA A 255 -27.65 45.83 -3.58
N LYS A 256 -27.57 45.42 -2.30
CA LYS A 256 -28.39 44.37 -1.66
C LYS A 256 -29.89 44.43 -2.04
N GLY A 257 -30.44 43.36 -2.62
CA GLY A 257 -31.89 43.07 -2.53
C GLY A 257 -32.70 42.70 -3.78
N MET A 258 -32.15 41.99 -4.79
CA MET A 258 -32.96 41.50 -5.92
C MET A 258 -33.34 40.02 -5.81
N ASN A 259 -34.66 39.73 -5.88
CA ASN A 259 -35.26 38.40 -6.10
C ASN A 259 -35.96 38.41 -7.47
N GLY A 260 -35.43 37.68 -8.46
CA GLY A 260 -36.05 37.46 -9.78
C GLY A 260 -35.08 36.88 -10.82
N PRO A 261 -35.57 36.12 -11.83
CA PRO A 261 -34.73 35.49 -12.85
C PRO A 261 -34.07 36.53 -13.76
N TRP A 262 -32.78 36.35 -14.01
CA TRP A 262 -31.96 37.14 -14.93
C TRP A 262 -31.63 36.28 -16.14
N ASP A 263 -31.96 36.73 -17.35
CA ASP A 263 -31.66 36.06 -18.63
C ASP A 263 -30.50 36.80 -19.33
N PRO A 264 -29.28 36.24 -19.34
CA PRO A 264 -28.09 36.90 -19.89
C PRO A 264 -27.83 36.58 -21.38
N GLY A 265 -28.76 35.92 -22.10
CA GLY A 265 -28.55 35.41 -23.46
C GLY A 265 -28.01 36.41 -24.50
N ALA A 266 -28.19 37.71 -24.30
CA ALA A 266 -27.77 38.76 -25.24
C ALA A 266 -26.37 39.38 -24.97
N LEU A 267 -25.70 39.05 -23.86
CA LEU A 267 -24.40 39.65 -23.45
C LEU A 267 -23.18 38.77 -23.76
N ILE A 268 -23.40 37.57 -24.28
CA ILE A 268 -22.40 36.51 -24.36
C ILE A 268 -21.81 36.47 -25.77
N GLY A 269 -20.59 37.00 -25.95
CA GLY A 269 -19.86 36.93 -27.22
C GLY A 269 -18.85 38.04 -27.51
N GLN A 270 -18.72 39.06 -26.65
CA GLN A 270 -17.77 40.16 -26.86
C GLN A 270 -16.54 40.04 -25.94
N PRO A 271 -15.32 40.29 -26.44
CA PRO A 271 -14.11 40.34 -25.60
C PRO A 271 -14.22 41.40 -24.50
N GLY A 272 -13.98 41.02 -23.23
CA GLY A 272 -13.80 41.97 -22.13
C GLY A 272 -14.98 42.19 -21.17
N VAL A 273 -15.95 41.29 -21.08
CA VAL A 273 -17.05 41.38 -20.09
C VAL A 273 -16.60 40.88 -18.71
N PHE A 274 -16.42 41.80 -17.75
CA PHE A 274 -16.13 41.47 -16.34
C PHE A 274 -17.41 41.53 -15.49
N ILE A 275 -17.96 40.39 -15.07
CA ILE A 275 -19.05 40.32 -14.10
C ILE A 275 -18.47 40.32 -12.69
N ARG A 276 -18.51 41.44 -11.96
CA ARG A 276 -18.18 41.49 -10.51
C ARG A 276 -19.46 41.63 -9.68
N GLY A 277 -20.00 40.54 -9.14
CA GLY A 277 -21.14 40.60 -8.22
C GLY A 277 -21.59 39.25 -7.64
N GLN A 278 -22.34 39.27 -6.53
CA GLN A 278 -23.04 38.09 -6.00
C GLN A 278 -24.31 37.85 -6.85
N GLY A 279 -24.46 36.66 -7.43
CA GLY A 279 -25.63 36.29 -8.25
C GLY A 279 -25.49 34.92 -8.91
N SER A 280 -26.60 34.18 -9.04
CA SER A 280 -26.67 32.88 -9.73
C SER A 280 -26.76 33.04 -11.25
N ILE A 281 -25.98 32.27 -12.03
CA ILE A 281 -26.18 32.13 -13.47
C ILE A 281 -27.18 30.98 -13.70
N ARG A 282 -28.48 31.29 -13.65
CA ARG A 282 -29.52 30.33 -14.03
C ARG A 282 -29.76 30.40 -15.53
N ALA A 283 -29.27 29.42 -16.29
CA ALA A 283 -29.75 29.17 -17.65
C ALA A 283 -31.02 28.33 -17.56
N GLU A 284 -32.15 28.96 -17.21
CA GLU A 284 -33.46 28.30 -17.27
C GLU A 284 -33.96 28.29 -18.72
N GLU A 285 -34.45 27.13 -19.16
CA GLU A 285 -35.09 26.81 -20.44
C GLU A 285 -34.17 26.35 -21.60
N THR A 286 -34.33 25.05 -21.93
CA THR A 286 -34.12 24.38 -23.23
C THR A 286 -33.32 25.13 -24.31
N HIS A 287 -32.05 25.41 -24.07
CA HIS A 287 -31.10 25.67 -25.15
C HIS A 287 -30.40 24.36 -25.51
N THR A 288 -30.65 23.88 -26.73
CA THR A 288 -29.97 22.74 -27.34
C THR A 288 -28.51 23.03 -27.71
N ALA A 289 -28.00 24.23 -27.36
CA ALA A 289 -26.65 24.68 -27.67
C ALA A 289 -25.89 25.04 -26.36
N PRO A 290 -24.62 24.62 -26.20
CA PRO A 290 -23.80 24.97 -25.04
C PRO A 290 -23.63 26.50 -24.93
N VAL A 291 -23.79 27.05 -23.72
CA VAL A 291 -23.50 28.47 -23.46
C VAL A 291 -21.97 28.64 -23.36
N LEU A 292 -21.38 29.44 -24.25
CA LEU A 292 -19.95 29.75 -24.23
C LEU A 292 -19.66 30.92 -23.29
N ILE A 293 -18.89 30.74 -22.23
CA ILE A 293 -18.59 31.83 -21.28
C ILE A 293 -17.09 32.15 -21.29
N GLN A 294 -16.72 33.43 -21.34
CA GLN A 294 -15.31 33.87 -21.42
C GLN A 294 -14.91 34.75 -20.22
N ASP A 295 -13.77 34.42 -19.61
CA ASP A 295 -13.06 35.19 -18.54
C ASP A 295 -13.93 35.64 -17.34
N ILE A 296 -14.35 34.69 -16.49
CA ILE A 296 -15.25 34.94 -15.34
C ILE A 296 -14.46 35.04 -14.03
N GLY A 297 -14.73 36.07 -13.21
CA GLY A 297 -14.23 36.15 -11.82
C GLY A 297 -15.32 36.57 -10.82
N PHE A 298 -15.57 35.80 -9.76
CA PHE A 298 -16.64 36.09 -8.79
C PHE A 298 -16.25 35.88 -7.33
N GLY A 299 -16.76 36.77 -6.46
CA GLY A 299 -16.46 36.81 -5.02
C GLY A 299 -17.39 36.00 -4.12
N SER A 300 -18.56 35.55 -4.61
CA SER A 300 -19.54 34.82 -3.78
C SER A 300 -20.78 34.32 -4.55
N GLY A 301 -21.11 33.03 -4.37
CA GLY A 301 -22.47 32.48 -4.52
C GLY A 301 -22.99 32.37 -5.95
N GLN A 302 -22.30 31.61 -6.81
CA GLN A 302 -22.75 31.32 -8.18
C GLN A 302 -23.24 29.89 -8.33
N VAL A 303 -24.31 29.70 -9.10
CA VAL A 303 -24.89 28.40 -9.44
C VAL A 303 -24.92 28.31 -10.96
N PHE A 304 -24.42 27.20 -11.52
CA PHE A 304 -24.54 26.83 -12.92
C PHE A 304 -25.60 25.73 -13.04
N THR A 305 -26.72 26.06 -13.69
CA THR A 305 -27.83 25.15 -14.00
C THR A 305 -28.11 25.25 -15.50
N GLY A 306 -27.55 24.34 -16.29
CA GLY A 306 -27.59 24.38 -17.76
C GLY A 306 -26.19 24.19 -18.34
N GLY A 307 -25.99 23.27 -19.28
CA GLY A 307 -24.67 22.90 -19.79
C GLY A 307 -23.91 24.13 -20.33
N ALA A 308 -22.70 24.37 -19.81
CA ALA A 308 -21.89 25.53 -20.16
C ALA A 308 -20.47 25.12 -20.53
N THR A 309 -19.89 25.81 -21.51
CA THR A 309 -18.50 25.65 -21.93
C THR A 309 -17.75 26.94 -21.63
N VAL A 310 -16.71 26.86 -20.80
CA VAL A 310 -15.88 28.02 -20.43
C VAL A 310 -14.67 28.10 -21.36
N ARG A 311 -14.52 29.21 -22.06
CA ARG A 311 -13.36 29.56 -22.90
C ARG A 311 -12.53 30.63 -22.18
N GLY A 312 -11.35 30.29 -21.70
CA GLY A 312 -10.46 31.23 -21.00
C GLY A 312 -10.32 30.96 -19.51
N GLN A 313 -9.95 31.98 -18.71
CA GLN A 313 -9.73 31.83 -17.27
C GLN A 313 -11.06 31.87 -16.50
N LEU A 314 -11.15 31.06 -15.44
CA LEU A 314 -12.24 31.10 -14.46
C LEU A 314 -11.63 31.33 -13.08
N ILE A 315 -12.04 32.37 -12.36
CA ILE A 315 -11.52 32.69 -11.03
C ILE A 315 -12.68 32.62 -10.02
N ASN A 316 -12.69 31.57 -9.20
CA ASN A 316 -13.65 31.43 -8.10
C ASN A 316 -13.02 31.88 -6.77
N GLN A 317 -13.58 32.91 -6.13
CA GLN A 317 -13.19 33.35 -4.79
C GLN A 317 -14.27 33.09 -3.72
N GLY A 318 -15.38 32.44 -4.08
CA GLY A 318 -16.53 32.20 -3.21
C GLY A 318 -17.12 30.79 -3.36
N LEU A 319 -18.43 30.64 -3.14
CA LEU A 319 -19.14 29.38 -3.43
C LEU A 319 -19.57 29.32 -4.91
N MET A 320 -19.22 28.24 -5.60
CA MET A 320 -19.68 27.86 -6.93
C MET A 320 -20.42 26.55 -6.85
N GLN A 321 -21.59 26.42 -7.47
CA GLN A 321 -22.35 25.16 -7.54
C GLN A 321 -22.53 24.75 -9.00
N VAL A 322 -22.20 23.52 -9.33
CA VAL A 322 -22.41 22.90 -10.66
C VAL A 322 -23.48 21.83 -10.50
N THR A 323 -24.67 22.11 -11.04
CA THR A 323 -25.87 21.29 -10.79
C THR A 323 -26.68 21.07 -12.07
N GLY A 324 -27.31 19.90 -12.19
CA GLY A 324 -28.20 19.55 -13.31
C GLY A 324 -27.52 19.19 -14.64
N HIS A 325 -26.44 19.88 -15.02
CA HIS A 325 -25.71 19.65 -16.29
C HIS A 325 -24.20 19.84 -16.13
N ASP A 326 -23.44 19.32 -17.08
CA ASP A 326 -21.97 19.35 -17.06
C ASP A 326 -21.42 20.75 -17.36
N LEU A 327 -20.34 21.11 -16.66
CA LEU A 327 -19.52 22.28 -16.96
C LEU A 327 -18.24 21.84 -17.66
N ALA A 328 -18.06 22.27 -18.91
CA ALA A 328 -16.90 21.90 -19.72
C ALA A 328 -15.92 23.08 -19.86
N ALA A 329 -14.62 22.79 -19.95
CA ALA A 329 -13.66 23.74 -20.52
C ALA A 329 -13.64 23.58 -22.04
N ASP A 330 -13.50 24.70 -22.77
CA ASP A 330 -13.31 24.68 -24.21
C ASP A 330 -11.93 24.08 -24.54
N PRO A 331 -11.84 22.96 -25.29
CA PRO A 331 -10.57 22.35 -25.67
C PRO A 331 -9.64 23.27 -26.48
N ALA A 332 -10.20 24.28 -27.16
CA ALA A 332 -9.44 25.24 -27.95
C ALA A 332 -8.89 26.41 -27.11
N ALA A 333 -9.26 26.53 -25.83
CA ALA A 333 -8.88 27.64 -24.97
C ALA A 333 -7.79 27.22 -23.96
N THR A 334 -6.72 28.01 -23.85
CA THR A 334 -5.55 27.72 -23.01
C THR A 334 -5.65 28.24 -21.56
N GLY A 335 -6.87 28.37 -21.02
CA GLY A 335 -7.11 28.96 -19.71
C GLY A 335 -6.98 27.98 -18.54
N THR A 336 -6.31 28.40 -17.45
CA THR A 336 -6.33 27.71 -16.14
C THR A 336 -7.46 28.28 -15.30
N TRP A 337 -8.24 27.41 -14.64
CA TRP A 337 -9.27 27.81 -13.68
C TRP A 337 -8.63 27.94 -12.30
N ILE A 338 -8.73 29.11 -11.68
CA ILE A 338 -8.19 29.41 -10.37
C ILE A 338 -9.33 29.32 -9.34
N ASN A 339 -9.25 28.34 -8.44
CA ASN A 339 -10.18 28.20 -7.32
C ASN A 339 -9.51 28.58 -5.99
N GLN A 340 -9.96 29.70 -5.43
CA GLN A 340 -9.64 30.18 -4.08
C GLN A 340 -10.82 30.01 -3.10
N GLY A 341 -11.96 29.51 -3.58
CA GLY A 341 -13.19 29.31 -2.80
C GLY A 341 -13.62 27.85 -2.74
N ARG A 342 -14.94 27.62 -2.72
CA ARG A 342 -15.56 26.29 -2.69
C ARG A 342 -16.31 26.03 -3.99
N ILE A 343 -16.08 24.88 -4.62
CA ILE A 343 -16.86 24.39 -5.77
C ILE A 343 -17.66 23.18 -5.31
N GLU A 344 -18.98 23.17 -5.45
CA GLU A 344 -19.83 22.00 -5.20
C GLU A 344 -20.31 21.43 -6.54
N VAL A 345 -19.95 20.19 -6.85
CA VAL A 345 -20.25 19.53 -8.12
C VAL A 345 -21.20 18.38 -7.86
N SER A 346 -22.41 18.47 -8.42
CA SER A 346 -23.41 17.39 -8.38
C SER A 346 -23.69 16.73 -9.73
N SER A 347 -23.18 17.31 -10.82
CA SER A 347 -23.15 16.76 -12.19
C SER A 347 -21.71 16.40 -12.59
N ALA A 348 -21.06 17.10 -13.53
CA ALA A 348 -19.65 16.89 -13.86
C ALA A 348 -18.91 18.20 -14.22
N ILE A 349 -17.61 18.21 -13.96
CA ILE A 349 -16.66 19.13 -14.60
C ILE A 349 -15.81 18.33 -15.60
N THR A 350 -15.69 18.82 -16.84
CA THR A 350 -14.96 18.12 -17.91
C THR A 350 -13.91 19.00 -18.59
N GLY A 351 -12.71 18.47 -18.81
CA GLY A 351 -11.68 19.12 -19.63
C GLY A 351 -10.89 20.25 -18.95
N ALA A 352 -11.13 20.51 -17.67
CA ALA A 352 -10.60 21.69 -16.99
C ALA A 352 -9.24 21.45 -16.34
N THR A 353 -8.32 22.43 -16.46
CA THR A 353 -7.13 22.53 -15.60
C THR A 353 -7.46 23.50 -14.46
N ILE A 354 -7.51 23.00 -13.23
CA ILE A 354 -7.96 23.72 -12.04
C ILE A 354 -6.78 23.86 -11.06
N ASP A 355 -6.30 25.09 -10.87
CA ASP A 355 -5.46 25.47 -9.74
C ASP A 355 -6.35 25.74 -8.53
N ASN A 356 -6.39 24.77 -7.63
CA ASN A 356 -7.18 24.71 -6.42
C ASN A 356 -6.35 24.99 -5.16
N ALA A 357 -5.17 25.62 -5.27
CA ALA A 357 -4.22 25.78 -4.17
C ALA A 357 -4.81 26.29 -2.84
N GLN A 358 -5.82 27.15 -2.88
CA GLN A 358 -6.50 27.70 -1.68
C GLN A 358 -7.96 27.25 -1.55
N GLY A 359 -8.44 26.43 -2.48
CA GLY A 359 -9.85 26.09 -2.62
C GLY A 359 -10.20 24.67 -2.15
N THR A 360 -11.49 24.39 -2.13
CA THR A 360 -12.02 23.03 -1.97
C THR A 360 -13.03 22.70 -3.05
N ILE A 361 -12.87 21.55 -3.70
CA ILE A 361 -13.85 21.00 -4.63
C ILE A 361 -14.62 19.91 -3.89
N TYR A 362 -15.92 20.04 -3.77
CA TYR A 362 -16.83 19.07 -3.18
C TYR A 362 -17.57 18.35 -4.29
N LEU A 363 -17.28 17.06 -4.49
CA LEU A 363 -18.18 16.20 -5.26
C LEU A 363 -19.33 15.81 -4.32
N ASN A 364 -20.58 15.93 -4.78
CA ASN A 364 -21.75 15.57 -4.00
C ASN A 364 -22.71 14.73 -4.87
N GLY A 365 -23.29 13.67 -4.30
CA GLY A 365 -24.18 12.77 -5.03
C GLY A 365 -23.51 12.09 -6.22
N GLN A 366 -23.93 12.40 -7.44
CA GLN A 366 -23.41 11.85 -8.70
C GLN A 366 -22.24 12.67 -9.29
N GLY A 367 -21.68 13.63 -8.53
CA GLY A 367 -20.61 14.52 -8.96
C GLY A 367 -19.39 13.80 -9.57
N ARG A 368 -18.91 14.30 -10.72
CA ARG A 368 -17.79 13.72 -11.46
C ARG A 368 -16.75 14.76 -11.86
N LEU A 369 -15.49 14.33 -11.90
CA LEU A 369 -14.43 15.04 -12.61
C LEU A 369 -13.98 14.16 -13.78
N ASN A 370 -14.03 14.70 -14.99
CA ASN A 370 -13.66 13.98 -16.21
C ASN A 370 -12.61 14.74 -17.02
N ASN A 371 -11.61 14.05 -17.58
CA ASN A 371 -10.59 14.66 -18.46
C ASN A 371 -9.98 15.96 -17.88
N SER A 372 -9.81 16.03 -16.56
CA SER A 372 -9.48 17.27 -15.83
C SER A 372 -8.16 17.14 -15.08
N HIS A 373 -7.47 18.24 -14.83
CA HIS A 373 -6.27 18.30 -14.00
C HIS A 373 -6.54 19.20 -12.80
N VAL A 374 -6.45 18.67 -11.59
CA VAL A 374 -6.61 19.43 -10.35
C VAL A 374 -5.27 19.51 -9.63
N LYS A 375 -4.85 20.73 -9.32
CA LYS A 375 -3.60 21.01 -8.60
C LYS A 375 -3.90 21.76 -7.30
N GLY A 376 -3.34 21.32 -6.17
CA GLY A 376 -3.44 22.04 -4.91
C GLY A 376 -4.76 21.87 -4.15
N GLY A 377 -4.74 22.25 -2.87
CA GLY A 377 -5.92 22.32 -1.99
C GLY A 377 -6.52 20.96 -1.62
N MET A 378 -7.86 20.91 -1.53
CA MET A 378 -8.61 19.72 -1.14
C MET A 378 -9.67 19.36 -2.16
N LEU A 379 -9.75 18.06 -2.50
CA LEU A 379 -10.89 17.45 -3.17
C LEU A 379 -11.64 16.62 -2.14
N GLN A 380 -12.87 17.02 -1.85
CA GLN A 380 -13.72 16.42 -0.84
C GLN A 380 -14.93 15.74 -1.48
N ASN A 381 -15.37 14.65 -0.89
CA ASN A 381 -16.60 14.00 -1.27
C ASN A 381 -17.35 13.48 -0.04
N THR A 382 -18.68 13.47 -0.12
CA THR A 382 -19.56 12.94 0.93
C THR A 382 -20.28 11.65 0.49
N ILE A 383 -20.51 11.47 -0.81
CA ILE A 383 -21.27 10.33 -1.40
C ILE A 383 -20.57 9.96 -2.71
N SER A 384 -20.07 8.72 -2.84
CA SER A 384 -19.16 8.19 -3.88
C SER A 384 -19.02 9.00 -5.19
N GLY A 385 -18.03 9.90 -5.25
CA GLY A 385 -17.77 10.80 -6.37
C GLY A 385 -16.86 10.13 -7.39
N GLN A 386 -17.02 10.44 -8.68
CA GLN A 386 -16.34 9.71 -9.75
C GLN A 386 -15.17 10.49 -10.35
N LEU A 387 -14.05 9.80 -10.55
CA LEU A 387 -12.86 10.31 -11.25
C LEU A 387 -12.70 9.52 -12.56
N GLY A 388 -12.80 10.22 -13.70
CA GLY A 388 -12.66 9.65 -15.03
C GLY A 388 -11.59 10.36 -15.86
N ASN A 389 -10.40 9.79 -16.02
CA ASN A 389 -9.30 10.43 -16.73
C ASN A 389 -8.85 11.76 -16.07
N VAL A 390 -8.50 11.70 -14.79
CA VAL A 390 -8.16 12.88 -13.97
C VAL A 390 -6.69 12.89 -13.60
N LYS A 391 -6.06 14.06 -13.63
CA LYS A 391 -4.71 14.29 -13.07
C LYS A 391 -4.84 15.00 -11.73
N LEU A 392 -4.18 14.49 -10.69
CA LEU A 392 -4.18 15.05 -9.34
C LEU A 392 -2.74 15.40 -8.94
N GLU A 393 -2.52 16.62 -8.45
CA GLU A 393 -1.21 17.14 -8.11
C GLU A 393 -1.27 17.93 -6.80
N ASP A 394 -0.38 17.64 -5.85
CA ASP A 394 -0.16 18.42 -4.62
C ASP A 394 -1.43 18.75 -3.81
N LEU A 395 -2.33 17.78 -3.65
CA LEU A 395 -3.64 17.98 -3.02
C LEU A 395 -4.02 16.88 -2.01
N SER A 396 -5.04 17.14 -1.21
CA SER A 396 -5.64 16.15 -0.30
C SER A 396 -6.99 15.63 -0.81
N LEU A 397 -7.18 14.32 -0.78
CA LEU A 397 -8.45 13.63 -1.07
C LEU A 397 -9.15 13.29 0.25
N ASN A 398 -10.38 13.74 0.46
CA ASN A 398 -11.16 13.44 1.66
C ASN A 398 -12.55 12.90 1.29
N GLY A 399 -12.92 11.73 1.82
CA GLY A 399 -14.17 11.04 1.44
C GLY A 399 -13.97 9.85 0.50
N GLU A 400 -15.06 9.33 -0.06
CA GLU A 400 -15.00 8.14 -0.93
C GLU A 400 -14.95 8.50 -2.42
N PHE A 401 -13.91 8.10 -3.14
CA PHE A 401 -13.77 8.34 -4.58
C PHE A 401 -13.77 7.04 -5.37
N LEU A 402 -14.55 7.00 -6.45
CA LEU A 402 -14.59 5.92 -7.43
C LEU A 402 -13.70 6.28 -8.62
N VAL A 403 -12.62 5.53 -8.82
CA VAL A 403 -11.73 5.67 -9.99
C VAL A 403 -12.25 4.74 -11.08
N GLY A 404 -12.97 5.31 -12.04
CA GLY A 404 -13.60 4.57 -13.14
C GLY A 404 -12.78 4.49 -14.43
N ALA A 405 -11.74 5.33 -14.55
CA ALA A 405 -10.78 5.32 -15.65
C ALA A 405 -9.39 5.66 -15.13
N ALA A 406 -8.42 5.93 -16.01
CA ALA A 406 -7.08 6.33 -15.59
C ALA A 406 -7.12 7.58 -14.69
N THR A 407 -6.51 7.53 -13.52
CA THR A 407 -6.31 8.70 -12.66
C THR A 407 -4.83 8.78 -12.36
N GLU A 408 -4.20 9.89 -12.76
CA GLU A 408 -2.76 10.11 -12.65
C GLU A 408 -2.45 10.97 -11.43
N ILE A 409 -1.47 10.56 -10.64
CA ILE A 409 -0.88 11.33 -9.56
C ILE A 409 0.45 11.92 -10.08
N LEU A 410 0.54 13.25 -10.08
CA LEU A 410 1.68 14.00 -10.64
C LEU A 410 2.53 14.74 -9.59
N GLY A 411 2.18 14.65 -8.32
CA GLY A 411 2.90 15.27 -7.19
C GLY A 411 2.67 14.52 -5.89
N SER A 412 2.64 15.22 -4.75
CA SER A 412 2.29 14.59 -3.46
C SER A 412 0.79 14.66 -3.22
N VAL A 413 0.11 13.52 -3.29
CA VAL A 413 -1.33 13.42 -3.01
C VAL A 413 -1.55 12.67 -1.72
N ARG A 414 -2.34 13.24 -0.81
CA ARG A 414 -2.68 12.62 0.48
C ARG A 414 -4.12 12.09 0.46
N ASN A 415 -4.27 10.76 0.59
CA ASN A 415 -5.58 10.12 0.70
C ASN A 415 -6.03 10.02 2.17
N LEU A 416 -7.00 10.84 2.53
CA LEU A 416 -7.64 10.90 3.85
C LEU A 416 -9.00 10.16 3.89
N GLY A 417 -9.38 9.47 2.81
CA GLY A 417 -10.65 8.76 2.67
C GLY A 417 -10.54 7.42 1.94
N ASN A 418 -11.63 6.97 1.33
CA ASN A 418 -11.67 5.69 0.62
C ASN A 418 -11.44 5.93 -0.87
N LEU A 419 -10.40 5.34 -1.45
CA LEU A 419 -10.18 5.38 -2.89
C LEU A 419 -10.46 4.00 -3.47
N ILE A 420 -11.54 3.88 -4.23
CA ILE A 420 -12.00 2.61 -4.80
C ILE A 420 -11.70 2.62 -6.29
N VAL A 421 -10.69 1.85 -6.71
CA VAL A 421 -10.37 1.63 -8.12
C VAL A 421 -11.31 0.55 -8.65
N GLN A 422 -12.20 0.97 -9.56
CA GLN A 422 -13.18 0.09 -10.16
C GLN A 422 -12.53 -0.88 -11.15
N SER A 423 -13.31 -1.83 -11.66
CA SER A 423 -12.83 -2.72 -12.71
C SER A 423 -12.43 -1.92 -13.95
N TRP A 424 -11.26 -2.23 -14.52
CA TRP A 424 -10.60 -1.47 -15.58
C TRP A 424 -10.12 -0.05 -15.22
N GLY A 425 -10.43 0.42 -14.01
CA GLY A 425 -9.91 1.66 -13.45
C GLY A 425 -8.40 1.54 -13.22
N GLN A 426 -7.70 2.66 -13.33
CA GLN A 426 -6.26 2.69 -13.11
C GLN A 426 -5.89 3.87 -12.23
N LEU A 427 -5.08 3.64 -11.21
CA LEU A 427 -4.45 4.67 -10.41
C LEU A 427 -2.94 4.66 -10.70
N LEU A 428 -2.44 5.71 -11.34
CA LEU A 428 -1.06 5.79 -11.85
C LEU A 428 -0.28 6.86 -11.09
N VAL A 429 0.69 6.47 -10.27
CA VAL A 429 1.66 7.37 -9.64
C VAL A 429 2.84 7.61 -10.58
N LYS A 430 2.69 8.56 -11.52
CA LYS A 430 3.71 8.85 -12.53
C LYS A 430 4.91 9.59 -11.92
N THR A 431 4.62 10.70 -11.26
CA THR A 431 5.62 11.55 -10.61
C THR A 431 5.12 11.89 -9.21
N GLY A 432 5.95 11.69 -8.18
CA GLY A 432 5.59 12.01 -6.80
C GLY A 432 5.18 10.81 -5.95
N THR A 433 4.29 11.06 -4.97
CA THR A 433 3.94 10.10 -3.90
C THR A 433 2.44 10.11 -3.64
N LEU A 434 1.86 8.92 -3.43
CA LEU A 434 0.52 8.77 -2.87
C LEU A 434 0.63 8.40 -1.39
N ASN A 435 0.33 9.33 -0.50
CA ASN A 435 0.30 9.12 0.96
C ASN A 435 -1.08 8.61 1.39
N ASN A 436 -1.22 7.31 1.63
CA ASN A 436 -2.48 6.70 2.03
C ASN A 436 -2.63 6.63 3.56
N ASP A 437 -3.60 7.37 4.10
CA ASP A 437 -3.95 7.37 5.53
C ASP A 437 -5.19 6.54 5.86
N LYS A 438 -5.89 6.06 4.83
CA LYS A 438 -7.16 5.34 4.91
C LYS A 438 -7.15 4.15 3.96
N LEU A 439 -8.15 3.98 3.09
CA LEU A 439 -8.32 2.76 2.30
C LEU A 439 -8.07 3.04 0.81
N ILE A 440 -7.27 2.20 0.17
CA ILE A 440 -7.26 2.00 -1.28
C ILE A 440 -7.84 0.60 -1.53
N ARG A 441 -8.95 0.51 -2.26
CA ARG A 441 -9.54 -0.78 -2.63
C ARG A 441 -9.45 -0.97 -4.14
N LEU A 442 -8.82 -2.05 -4.58
CA LEU A 442 -8.74 -2.45 -5.98
C LEU A 442 -9.79 -3.53 -6.26
N ARG A 443 -10.77 -3.21 -7.11
CA ARG A 443 -11.76 -4.19 -7.61
C ARG A 443 -11.16 -5.04 -8.72
N SER A 444 -11.90 -6.02 -9.24
CA SER A 444 -11.47 -6.92 -10.33
C SER A 444 -10.78 -6.21 -11.48
N ASP A 445 -9.52 -6.55 -11.75
CA ASP A 445 -8.66 -5.96 -12.78
C ASP A 445 -8.30 -4.47 -12.58
N GLY A 446 -8.66 -3.89 -11.44
CA GLY A 446 -8.24 -2.55 -11.04
C GLY A 446 -6.72 -2.49 -10.89
N LEU A 447 -6.11 -1.48 -11.52
CA LEU A 447 -4.66 -1.34 -11.58
C LEU A 447 -4.17 -0.24 -10.63
N LEU A 448 -3.20 -0.59 -9.78
CA LEU A 448 -2.34 0.38 -9.11
C LEU A 448 -0.94 0.29 -9.72
N SER A 449 -0.44 1.40 -10.22
CA SER A 449 0.85 1.47 -10.91
C SER A 449 1.64 2.70 -10.49
N GLY A 450 2.97 2.63 -10.49
CA GLY A 450 3.82 3.82 -10.40
C GLY A 450 4.83 3.83 -9.26
N THR A 451 5.69 4.84 -9.25
CA THR A 451 7.01 4.76 -8.61
C THR A 451 7.01 4.75 -7.08
N GLN A 452 6.00 5.30 -6.40
CA GLN A 452 5.96 5.30 -4.93
C GLN A 452 4.56 5.51 -4.32
N VAL A 453 4.10 4.54 -3.53
CA VAL A 453 2.92 4.61 -2.67
C VAL A 453 3.38 4.51 -1.21
N LEU A 454 3.22 5.60 -0.47
CA LEU A 454 3.53 5.68 0.95
C LEU A 454 2.25 5.39 1.71
N ASN A 455 2.20 4.26 2.41
CA ASN A 455 1.04 3.83 3.15
C ASN A 455 1.33 4.06 4.64
N SER A 456 0.62 4.99 5.25
CA SER A 456 0.83 5.29 6.67
C SER A 456 0.51 4.07 7.53
N ALA A 457 0.92 4.09 8.81
CA ALA A 457 0.58 3.01 9.76
C ALA A 457 -0.93 2.74 9.88
N MET A 458 -1.79 3.74 9.59
CA MET A 458 -3.25 3.59 9.59
C MET A 458 -3.83 3.24 8.21
N GLY A 459 -3.03 3.35 7.16
CA GLY A 459 -3.43 3.11 5.79
C GLY A 459 -3.56 1.62 5.47
N ARG A 460 -4.49 1.30 4.58
CA ARG A 460 -4.84 -0.05 4.14
C ARG A 460 -5.00 -0.12 2.61
N ILE A 461 -4.46 -1.17 1.99
CA ILE A 461 -4.62 -1.49 0.57
C ILE A 461 -5.27 -2.87 0.44
N ASP A 462 -6.46 -2.93 -0.14
CA ASP A 462 -7.23 -4.17 -0.28
C ASP A 462 -7.42 -4.57 -1.74
N ALA A 463 -7.36 -5.87 -2.02
CA ALA A 463 -7.86 -6.47 -3.26
C ALA A 463 -9.22 -7.15 -3.05
N ASP A 464 -10.19 -6.95 -3.96
CA ASP A 464 -11.42 -7.77 -4.02
C ASP A 464 -11.12 -9.17 -4.60
N SER A 465 -10.73 -9.22 -5.87
CA SER A 465 -10.42 -10.44 -6.64
C SER A 465 -9.59 -10.04 -7.85
N ASP A 466 -8.46 -10.69 -8.14
CA ASP A 466 -7.63 -10.40 -9.33
C ASP A 466 -7.27 -8.91 -9.56
N ALA A 467 -6.89 -8.21 -8.50
CA ALA A 467 -6.36 -6.84 -8.59
C ALA A 467 -4.96 -6.84 -9.22
N ARG A 468 -4.52 -5.70 -9.78
CA ARG A 468 -3.24 -5.62 -10.49
C ARG A 468 -2.32 -4.59 -9.85
N LEU A 469 -1.07 -4.97 -9.64
CA LEU A 469 0.03 -4.08 -9.23
C LEU A 469 1.05 -4.01 -10.35
N HIS A 470 1.48 -2.81 -10.74
CA HIS A 470 2.49 -2.63 -11.78
C HIS A 470 3.61 -1.67 -11.37
N GLY A 471 4.84 -2.16 -11.24
CA GLY A 471 6.01 -1.31 -11.00
C GLY A 471 5.87 -0.40 -9.78
N VAL A 472 5.34 -0.92 -8.66
CA VAL A 472 4.90 -0.12 -7.51
C VAL A 472 5.67 -0.42 -6.23
N VAL A 473 6.03 0.65 -5.50
CA VAL A 473 6.67 0.58 -4.18
C VAL A 473 5.64 0.92 -3.10
N ILE A 474 5.31 -0.03 -2.22
CA ILE A 474 4.42 0.17 -1.08
C ILE A 474 5.25 0.14 0.20
N ARG A 475 5.22 1.25 0.97
CA ARG A 475 5.93 1.37 2.25
C ARG A 475 4.96 1.60 3.40
N GLY A 476 4.98 0.75 4.42
CA GLY A 476 4.16 0.90 5.62
C GLY A 476 2.73 0.36 5.51
N GLY A 477 2.02 0.42 6.65
CA GLY A 477 0.58 0.17 6.74
C GLY A 477 0.16 -1.30 6.56
N THR A 478 -1.10 -1.50 6.21
CA THR A 478 -1.72 -2.83 6.04
C THR A 478 -2.03 -3.13 4.57
N ILE A 479 -1.83 -4.37 4.15
CA ILE A 479 -2.28 -4.91 2.87
C ILE A 479 -3.17 -6.14 3.18
N GLY A 480 -4.26 -6.32 2.44
CA GLY A 480 -5.16 -7.43 2.70
C GLY A 480 -6.15 -7.72 1.59
N ALA A 481 -7.12 -8.53 1.96
CA ALA A 481 -8.28 -8.85 1.15
C ALA A 481 -9.44 -7.94 1.57
N ALA A 482 -10.26 -7.49 0.63
CA ALA A 482 -11.47 -6.75 0.94
C ALA A 482 -12.53 -7.63 1.64
N TYR A 483 -12.49 -8.93 1.37
CA TYR A 483 -13.35 -9.95 1.98
C TYR A 483 -12.48 -11.09 2.50
N THR A 484 -12.80 -11.60 3.69
CA THR A 484 -12.05 -12.65 4.40
C THR A 484 -12.06 -14.04 3.73
N TYR A 485 -12.77 -14.20 2.60
CA TYR A 485 -12.84 -15.47 1.88
C TYR A 485 -11.72 -15.57 0.84
N SER A 486 -11.03 -16.72 0.84
CA SER A 486 -9.86 -17.04 0.03
C SER A 486 -10.10 -16.82 -1.47
N GLY A 487 -9.60 -15.70 -2.01
CA GLY A 487 -9.80 -15.34 -3.41
C GLY A 487 -9.18 -14.01 -3.83
N ALA A 488 -8.88 -13.13 -2.87
CA ALA A 488 -8.15 -11.90 -3.15
C ALA A 488 -6.73 -12.21 -3.63
N ARG A 489 -6.42 -11.72 -4.82
CA ARG A 489 -5.12 -11.90 -5.48
C ARG A 489 -4.63 -10.56 -6.00
N PHE A 490 -3.35 -10.30 -5.82
CA PHE A 490 -2.63 -9.28 -6.59
C PHE A 490 -1.84 -9.97 -7.71
N HIS A 491 -2.16 -9.65 -8.96
CA HIS A 491 -1.32 -9.96 -10.11
C HIS A 491 -0.27 -8.87 -10.24
N THR A 492 0.99 -9.23 -10.08
CA THR A 492 2.09 -8.28 -10.22
C THR A 492 2.68 -8.33 -11.62
N SER A 493 3.11 -7.17 -12.11
CA SER A 493 3.89 -7.02 -13.33
C SER A 493 4.88 -5.87 -13.14
N GLY A 494 6.04 -5.91 -13.77
CA GLY A 494 7.18 -5.09 -13.34
C GLY A 494 7.58 -5.37 -11.89
N ASP A 495 8.51 -4.58 -11.37
CA ASP A 495 9.03 -4.77 -10.01
C ASP A 495 8.06 -4.18 -8.97
N VAL A 496 7.53 -5.03 -8.08
CA VAL A 496 6.70 -4.60 -6.94
C VAL A 496 7.53 -4.68 -5.67
N HIS A 497 7.60 -3.60 -4.90
CA HIS A 497 8.40 -3.54 -3.67
C HIS A 497 7.50 -3.34 -2.45
N LEU A 498 7.53 -4.28 -1.50
CA LEU A 498 6.87 -4.19 -0.21
C LEU A 498 7.89 -3.92 0.90
N SER A 499 7.65 -2.87 1.69
CA SER A 499 8.55 -2.43 2.75
C SER A 499 7.77 -2.09 4.01
N ASP A 500 8.10 -2.69 5.14
CA ASP A 500 7.47 -2.40 6.44
C ASP A 500 5.94 -2.57 6.46
N VAL A 501 5.42 -3.61 5.79
CA VAL A 501 3.97 -3.84 5.61
C VAL A 501 3.41 -4.92 6.54
N GLN A 502 2.11 -4.83 6.85
CA GLN A 502 1.36 -5.85 7.58
C GLN A 502 0.32 -6.51 6.66
N VAL A 503 0.38 -7.83 6.49
CA VAL A 503 -0.60 -8.65 5.78
C VAL A 503 -1.64 -9.15 6.77
N ALA A 504 -2.81 -8.52 6.80
CA ALA A 504 -3.85 -8.79 7.80
C ALA A 504 -4.71 -10.02 7.46
N ASP A 505 -5.04 -10.22 6.19
CA ASP A 505 -5.95 -11.26 5.70
C ASP A 505 -5.21 -12.25 4.79
N PRO A 506 -5.75 -13.47 4.55
CA PRO A 506 -5.20 -14.39 3.57
C PRO A 506 -5.07 -13.72 2.20
N LEU A 507 -3.84 -13.61 1.70
CA LEU A 507 -3.53 -12.87 0.49
C LEU A 507 -2.55 -13.63 -0.40
N SER A 508 -2.81 -13.64 -1.71
CA SER A 508 -1.91 -14.22 -2.69
C SER A 508 -1.38 -13.18 -3.67
N PHE A 509 -0.09 -13.24 -3.96
CA PHE A 509 0.54 -12.53 -5.07
C PHE A 509 0.86 -13.53 -6.18
N VAL A 510 0.32 -13.27 -7.37
CA VAL A 510 0.68 -13.95 -8.61
C VAL A 510 1.74 -13.11 -9.31
N ILE A 511 2.99 -13.57 -9.26
CA ILE A 511 4.17 -12.80 -9.62
C ILE A 511 4.55 -13.11 -11.06
N LYS A 512 4.51 -12.10 -11.92
CA LYS A 512 4.98 -12.24 -13.31
C LYS A 512 6.48 -12.01 -13.46
N ASP A 513 6.99 -10.92 -12.88
CA ASP A 513 8.39 -10.51 -13.03
C ASP A 513 9.15 -10.67 -11.71
N SER A 514 9.00 -9.72 -10.79
CA SER A 514 9.61 -9.80 -9.47
C SER A 514 8.76 -9.14 -8.37
N ILE A 515 8.96 -9.58 -7.14
CA ILE A 515 8.52 -8.88 -5.94
C ILE A 515 9.70 -8.73 -4.98
N THR A 516 9.93 -7.53 -4.47
CA THR A 516 10.98 -7.24 -3.47
C THR A 516 10.35 -7.07 -2.10
N LEU A 517 10.88 -7.74 -1.09
CA LEU A 517 10.52 -7.59 0.32
C LEU A 517 11.67 -6.91 1.07
N SER A 518 11.34 -6.01 1.98
CA SER A 518 12.33 -5.30 2.81
C SER A 518 11.74 -4.87 4.15
N GLY A 519 12.62 -4.66 5.15
CA GLY A 519 12.18 -4.24 6.48
C GLY A 519 11.34 -5.30 7.18
N GLN A 520 10.28 -4.90 7.89
CA GLN A 520 9.40 -5.84 8.58
C GLN A 520 8.14 -6.17 7.75
N VAL A 521 7.99 -7.41 7.32
CA VAL A 521 6.76 -7.93 6.70
C VAL A 521 6.03 -8.79 7.73
N GLY A 522 5.04 -8.20 8.40
CA GLY A 522 4.21 -8.91 9.36
C GLY A 522 3.07 -9.63 8.66
N VAL A 523 2.81 -10.89 9.00
CA VAL A 523 1.76 -11.72 8.40
C VAL A 523 0.90 -12.26 9.53
N ALA A 524 -0.34 -11.78 9.61
CA ALA A 524 -1.28 -12.20 10.65
C ALA A 524 -1.93 -13.55 10.33
N ASN A 525 -2.20 -13.82 9.04
CA ASN A 525 -2.90 -15.03 8.57
C ASN A 525 -2.08 -15.82 7.55
N GLN A 526 -2.21 -15.52 6.26
CA GLN A 526 -1.53 -16.26 5.19
C GLN A 526 -1.05 -15.34 4.07
N LEU A 527 0.18 -15.54 3.61
CA LEU A 527 0.78 -14.88 2.46
C LEU A 527 1.27 -15.95 1.47
N TRP A 528 0.69 -16.00 0.28
CA TRP A 528 1.16 -16.86 -0.81
C TRP A 528 1.88 -16.05 -1.88
N LEU A 529 3.09 -16.45 -2.24
CA LEU A 529 3.86 -15.90 -3.34
C LEU A 529 4.01 -16.99 -4.40
N THR A 530 3.36 -16.79 -5.55
CA THR A 530 3.25 -17.79 -6.60
C THR A 530 3.75 -17.19 -7.92
N GLY A 531 4.71 -17.84 -8.59
CA GLY A 531 5.14 -17.40 -9.91
C GLY A 531 4.13 -17.76 -10.99
N ASN A 532 3.92 -16.84 -11.95
CA ASN A 532 3.17 -17.15 -13.16
C ASN A 532 4.02 -18.06 -14.06
N THR A 533 3.49 -19.24 -14.39
CA THR A 533 4.20 -20.28 -15.15
C THR A 533 4.09 -20.12 -16.67
N ASP A 534 3.38 -19.10 -17.17
CA ASP A 534 3.07 -18.94 -18.59
C ASP A 534 4.32 -18.84 -19.51
N ASP A 535 5.45 -18.35 -19.00
CA ASP A 535 6.70 -18.18 -19.76
C ASP A 535 7.80 -19.19 -19.39
N GLY A 536 7.50 -20.12 -18.48
CA GLY A 536 8.42 -21.16 -18.01
C GLY A 536 9.59 -20.65 -17.16
N ARG A 537 9.64 -19.36 -16.80
CA ARG A 537 10.68 -18.81 -15.91
C ARG A 537 10.15 -18.77 -14.47
N PRO A 538 11.00 -19.08 -13.46
CA PRO A 538 10.59 -18.91 -12.08
C PRO A 538 10.46 -17.42 -11.76
N ALA A 539 9.44 -17.06 -10.98
CA ALA A 539 9.27 -15.70 -10.52
C ALA A 539 10.21 -15.38 -9.36
N MET A 540 10.76 -14.17 -9.35
CA MET A 540 11.75 -13.76 -8.37
C MET A 540 11.09 -13.12 -7.14
N VAL A 541 11.39 -13.64 -5.95
CA VAL A 541 11.10 -12.99 -4.67
C VAL A 541 12.42 -12.45 -4.13
N ASN A 542 12.66 -11.16 -4.32
CA ASN A 542 13.88 -10.50 -3.89
C ASN A 542 13.80 -10.09 -2.41
N ILE A 543 14.89 -10.30 -1.68
CA ILE A 543 15.08 -9.83 -0.31
C ILE A 543 16.09 -8.71 -0.34
N GLN A 544 15.71 -7.55 0.19
CA GLN A 544 16.57 -6.36 0.24
C GLN A 544 16.82 -5.94 1.70
N GLY A 545 18.10 -5.79 2.06
CA GLY A 545 18.52 -5.52 3.43
C GLY A 545 18.23 -6.69 4.38
N GLN A 546 18.05 -6.36 5.66
CA GLN A 546 17.59 -7.30 6.68
C GLN A 546 16.07 -7.33 6.69
N THR A 547 15.49 -8.33 6.02
CA THR A 547 14.04 -8.49 5.95
C THR A 547 13.56 -9.46 7.01
N VAL A 548 12.49 -9.12 7.73
CA VAL A 548 11.92 -9.95 8.80
C VAL A 548 10.50 -10.35 8.42
N LEU A 549 10.25 -11.66 8.29
CA LEU A 549 8.90 -12.22 8.28
C LEU A 549 8.47 -12.47 9.73
N SER A 550 7.37 -11.86 10.15
CA SER A 550 6.90 -11.90 11.54
C SER A 550 5.40 -12.13 11.66
N GLY A 551 4.91 -12.42 12.85
CA GLY A 551 3.49 -12.62 13.12
C GLY A 551 3.08 -14.08 13.04
N LYS A 552 1.98 -14.41 13.73
CA LYS A 552 1.45 -15.77 13.92
C LYS A 552 0.94 -16.45 12.63
N GLY A 553 0.96 -15.74 11.51
CA GLY A 553 0.56 -16.27 10.22
C GLY A 553 1.61 -17.16 9.58
N ARG A 554 1.37 -17.50 8.31
CA ARG A 554 2.22 -18.38 7.50
C ARG A 554 2.50 -17.76 6.14
N SER A 555 3.75 -17.85 5.70
CA SER A 555 4.15 -17.46 4.35
C SER A 555 4.45 -18.70 3.52
N THR A 556 4.06 -18.72 2.25
CA THR A 556 4.31 -19.82 1.33
C THR A 556 4.93 -19.29 0.04
N LEU A 557 6.13 -19.77 -0.29
CA LEU A 557 6.79 -19.55 -1.58
C LEU A 557 6.51 -20.78 -2.45
N ALA A 558 5.79 -20.62 -3.55
CA ALA A 558 5.45 -21.74 -4.43
C ALA A 558 6.68 -22.28 -5.17
N GLY A 559 6.60 -23.51 -5.69
CA GLY A 559 7.71 -24.14 -6.44
C GLY A 559 8.09 -23.40 -7.72
N SER A 560 7.20 -22.55 -8.25
CA SER A 560 7.47 -21.65 -9.38
C SER A 560 8.21 -20.37 -9.00
N THR A 561 8.73 -20.25 -7.77
CA THR A 561 9.42 -19.05 -7.29
C THR A 561 10.86 -19.34 -6.89
N VAL A 562 11.71 -18.31 -6.93
CA VAL A 562 13.06 -18.32 -6.38
C VAL A 562 13.17 -17.18 -5.38
N LEU A 563 13.53 -17.50 -4.13
CA LEU A 563 13.90 -16.49 -3.15
C LEU A 563 15.33 -16.03 -3.41
N HIS A 564 15.58 -14.74 -3.58
CA HIS A 564 16.88 -14.22 -4.01
C HIS A 564 17.31 -13.03 -3.15
N ALA A 565 18.57 -13.00 -2.72
CA ALA A 565 19.15 -11.82 -2.08
C ALA A 565 19.50 -10.75 -3.14
N ALA A 566 18.99 -9.52 -3.00
CA ALA A 566 19.28 -8.43 -3.95
C ALA A 566 20.74 -7.95 -3.85
N GLY A 567 21.38 -8.14 -2.71
CA GLY A 567 22.78 -7.85 -2.44
C GLY A 567 23.44 -8.89 -1.53
N PRO A 568 24.79 -8.90 -1.46
CA PRO A 568 25.55 -9.95 -0.77
C PRO A 568 25.40 -9.97 0.76
N LEU A 569 24.83 -8.91 1.35
CA LEU A 569 24.58 -8.80 2.80
C LEU A 569 23.09 -8.93 3.15
N ASP A 570 22.24 -9.16 2.14
CA ASP A 570 20.80 -9.24 2.35
C ASP A 570 20.42 -10.60 2.92
N SER A 571 19.48 -10.60 3.86
CA SER A 571 19.09 -11.80 4.60
C SER A 571 17.61 -11.78 4.94
N LEU A 572 17.04 -12.98 5.00
CA LEU A 572 15.67 -13.20 5.46
C LEU A 572 15.69 -13.77 6.87
N THR A 573 15.09 -13.05 7.80
CA THR A 573 14.81 -13.53 9.16
C THR A 573 13.38 -14.02 9.26
N ILE A 574 13.20 -15.26 9.73
CA ILE A 574 11.89 -15.83 10.08
C ILE A 574 11.75 -15.71 11.60
N ALA A 575 10.86 -14.83 12.08
CA ALA A 575 10.65 -14.61 13.50
C ALA A 575 10.09 -15.87 14.20
N SER A 576 10.25 -15.94 15.52
CA SER A 576 9.90 -17.11 16.33
C SER A 576 8.42 -17.50 16.29
N ASP A 577 7.54 -16.53 16.02
CA ASP A 577 6.10 -16.74 15.92
C ASP A 577 5.62 -17.02 14.48
N HIS A 578 6.53 -17.04 13.51
CA HIS A 578 6.20 -17.16 12.10
C HIS A 578 6.56 -18.53 11.51
N ALA A 579 5.85 -18.91 10.45
CA ALA A 579 6.13 -20.11 9.67
C ALA A 579 6.31 -19.79 8.18
N LEU A 580 7.44 -20.18 7.60
CA LEU A 580 7.72 -20.11 6.18
C LEU A 580 7.72 -21.52 5.57
N THR A 581 6.92 -21.72 4.53
CA THR A 581 7.00 -22.89 3.66
C THR A 581 7.62 -22.47 2.34
N ALA A 582 8.84 -22.94 2.06
CA ALA A 582 9.52 -22.68 0.81
C ALA A 582 9.47 -23.93 -0.06
N LEU A 583 8.76 -23.85 -1.19
CA LEU A 583 8.65 -24.93 -2.16
C LEU A 583 9.62 -24.77 -3.35
N GLY A 584 10.13 -23.55 -3.58
CA GLY A 584 11.15 -23.23 -4.57
C GLY A 584 12.58 -23.11 -4.01
N ASP A 585 13.52 -22.68 -4.86
CA ASP A 585 14.93 -22.48 -4.47
C ASP A 585 15.13 -21.23 -3.60
N ILE A 586 16.13 -21.30 -2.72
CA ILE A 586 16.54 -20.23 -1.81
C ILE A 586 17.98 -19.81 -2.11
N GLN A 587 18.13 -18.65 -2.73
CA GLN A 587 19.40 -18.00 -3.05
C GLN A 587 19.61 -16.77 -2.15
N SER A 588 19.48 -16.95 -0.85
CA SER A 588 19.65 -15.91 0.16
C SER A 588 20.12 -16.51 1.49
N THR A 589 20.74 -15.70 2.34
CA THR A 589 21.05 -16.07 3.73
C THR A 589 19.77 -16.10 4.57
N ILE A 590 19.55 -17.22 5.27
CA ILE A 590 18.35 -17.41 6.11
C ILE A 590 18.73 -17.43 7.59
N ILE A 591 18.01 -16.64 8.39
CA ILE A 591 18.05 -16.65 9.85
C ILE A 591 16.68 -17.15 10.35
N ASN A 592 16.60 -18.40 10.81
CA ASN A 592 15.37 -19.01 11.28
C ASN A 592 15.28 -19.05 12.80
N HIS A 593 14.32 -18.31 13.36
CA HIS A 593 13.89 -18.42 14.77
C HIS A 593 12.53 -19.13 14.89
N GLY A 594 11.74 -19.19 13.81
CA GLY A 594 10.40 -19.79 13.77
C GLY A 594 10.39 -21.19 13.18
N THR A 595 9.46 -21.44 12.26
CA THR A 595 9.38 -22.72 11.52
C THR A 595 9.68 -22.51 10.04
N LEU A 596 10.67 -23.23 9.51
CA LEU A 596 10.99 -23.31 8.09
C LEU A 596 10.66 -24.70 7.55
N THR A 597 9.74 -24.81 6.60
CA THR A 597 9.42 -26.06 5.90
C THR A 597 9.98 -26.03 4.49
N LEU A 598 10.74 -27.07 4.14
CA LEU A 598 11.41 -27.27 2.85
C LEU A 598 10.80 -28.51 2.18
N GLY A 599 10.13 -28.37 1.04
CA GLY A 599 9.35 -29.46 0.43
C GLY A 599 8.69 -29.21 -0.94
N GLU A 600 8.16 -30.28 -1.56
CA GLU A 600 7.43 -30.30 -2.85
C GLU A 600 8.20 -29.84 -4.11
N GLY A 601 9.47 -30.23 -4.21
CA GLY A 601 10.30 -30.16 -5.43
C GLY A 601 11.43 -31.19 -5.33
N ARG A 602 11.84 -31.82 -6.45
CA ARG A 602 12.83 -32.94 -6.41
C ARG A 602 14.18 -32.55 -5.79
N SER A 603 14.56 -31.28 -5.84
CA SER A 603 15.76 -30.74 -5.19
C SER A 603 15.53 -29.26 -4.88
N GLN A 604 15.92 -28.82 -3.68
CA GLN A 604 15.94 -27.41 -3.27
C GLN A 604 17.35 -26.99 -2.94
N LEU A 605 17.78 -25.84 -3.46
CA LEU A 605 19.07 -25.25 -3.18
C LEU A 605 18.94 -24.13 -2.13
N ILE A 606 19.73 -24.20 -1.06
CA ILE A 606 20.04 -23.08 -0.17
C ILE A 606 21.47 -22.65 -0.52
N ARG A 607 21.60 -21.58 -1.32
CA ARG A 607 22.91 -21.18 -1.87
C ARG A 607 23.86 -20.61 -0.82
N ASP A 608 23.31 -19.88 0.15
CA ASP A 608 24.11 -19.17 1.15
C ASP A 608 24.04 -19.88 2.52
N ALA A 609 24.27 -19.16 3.62
CA ALA A 609 24.26 -19.71 4.97
C ALA A 609 22.85 -19.85 5.55
N LEU A 610 22.65 -20.88 6.37
CA LEU A 610 21.46 -21.08 7.20
C LEU A 610 21.85 -20.99 8.69
N THR A 611 21.35 -19.98 9.39
CA THR A 611 21.41 -19.92 10.85
C THR A 611 20.05 -20.32 11.41
N ASN A 612 19.97 -21.42 12.14
CA ASN A 612 18.76 -21.96 12.71
C ASN A 612 18.83 -22.04 14.23
N SER A 613 17.86 -21.41 14.89
CA SER A 613 17.54 -21.56 16.32
C SER A 613 16.08 -21.96 16.56
N GLY A 614 15.30 -22.09 15.48
CA GLY A 614 13.93 -22.59 15.50
C GLY A 614 13.83 -24.02 14.98
N ARG A 615 12.75 -24.33 14.27
CA ARG A 615 12.49 -25.64 13.66
C ARG A 615 12.65 -25.58 12.14
N VAL A 616 13.41 -26.51 11.57
CA VAL A 616 13.46 -26.78 10.14
C VAL A 616 12.83 -28.15 9.88
N LEU A 617 11.90 -28.24 8.95
CA LEU A 617 11.25 -29.48 8.53
C LEU A 617 11.55 -29.73 7.05
N ILE A 618 12.25 -30.82 6.75
CA ILE A 618 12.48 -31.30 5.40
C ILE A 618 11.45 -32.40 5.11
N THR A 619 10.55 -32.13 4.17
CA THR A 619 9.46 -33.07 3.85
C THR A 619 9.96 -34.33 3.15
N SER A 620 9.14 -35.39 3.16
CA SER A 620 9.49 -36.69 2.58
C SER A 620 9.91 -36.61 1.10
N GLN A 621 10.82 -37.48 0.68
CA GLN A 621 11.33 -37.59 -0.70
C GLN A 621 11.96 -36.30 -1.27
N THR A 622 12.32 -35.34 -0.41
CA THR A 622 12.94 -34.07 -0.83
C THR A 622 14.45 -34.12 -0.61
N THR A 623 15.22 -33.55 -1.55
CA THR A 623 16.64 -33.27 -1.36
C THR A 623 16.85 -31.78 -1.13
N VAL A 624 17.45 -31.42 0.00
CA VAL A 624 17.87 -30.04 0.31
C VAL A 624 19.39 -29.96 0.24
N GLN A 625 19.92 -29.05 -0.56
CA GLN A 625 21.35 -28.77 -0.66
C GLN A 625 21.65 -27.39 -0.08
N ALA A 626 22.26 -27.35 1.10
CA ALA A 626 22.85 -26.15 1.66
C ALA A 626 24.30 -26.03 1.19
N MET A 627 24.55 -25.11 0.27
CA MET A 627 25.89 -24.82 -0.23
C MET A 627 26.73 -24.08 0.80
N GLY A 628 26.12 -23.14 1.55
CA GLY A 628 26.74 -22.52 2.71
C GLY A 628 26.69 -23.38 3.97
N GLY A 629 27.16 -22.83 5.08
CA GLY A 629 27.14 -23.49 6.38
C GLY A 629 25.78 -23.52 7.03
N ILE A 630 25.52 -24.60 7.76
CA ILE A 630 24.36 -24.69 8.64
C ILE A 630 24.84 -24.49 10.09
N ASN A 631 24.55 -23.32 10.66
CA ASN A 631 24.66 -23.10 12.09
C ASN A 631 23.31 -23.38 12.74
N ASN A 632 23.15 -24.56 13.32
CA ASN A 632 21.94 -25.02 13.99
C ASN A 632 22.02 -24.87 15.52
N GLN A 633 22.80 -23.91 16.03
CA GLN A 633 22.92 -23.69 17.49
C GLN A 633 21.54 -23.47 18.14
N ASN A 634 21.18 -24.37 19.05
CA ASN A 634 19.88 -24.44 19.75
C ASN A 634 18.66 -24.73 18.86
N GLY A 635 18.86 -25.02 17.57
CA GLY A 635 17.80 -25.35 16.63
C GLY A 635 17.49 -26.84 16.54
N PHE A 636 16.37 -27.15 15.88
CA PHE A 636 15.93 -28.51 15.57
C PHE A 636 15.71 -28.68 14.07
N ILE A 637 16.37 -29.66 13.45
CA ILE A 637 16.20 -30.03 12.04
C ILE A 637 15.59 -31.41 11.97
N GLU A 638 14.44 -31.53 11.32
CA GLU A 638 13.76 -32.80 11.08
C GLU A 638 13.90 -33.22 9.62
N ILE A 639 14.46 -34.41 9.40
CA ILE A 639 14.62 -35.01 8.08
C ILE A 639 13.51 -36.05 7.89
N GLY A 640 12.56 -35.77 7.01
CA GLY A 640 11.45 -36.65 6.69
C GLY A 640 11.84 -37.96 6.01
N GLN A 641 10.83 -38.77 5.67
CA GLN A 641 11.01 -40.09 5.10
C GLN A 641 11.70 -40.05 3.73
N ASN A 642 12.77 -40.83 3.53
CA ASN A 642 13.57 -40.81 2.30
C ASN A 642 14.03 -39.40 1.88
N ALA A 643 14.06 -38.45 2.82
CA ALA A 643 14.53 -37.10 2.57
C ALA A 643 16.04 -37.02 2.81
N LYS A 644 16.67 -36.03 2.19
CA LYS A 644 18.12 -35.85 2.18
C LYS A 644 18.48 -34.41 2.49
N LEU A 645 19.29 -34.20 3.52
CA LEU A 645 19.95 -32.92 3.79
C LEU A 645 21.42 -33.01 3.39
N GLN A 646 21.88 -32.12 2.51
CA GLN A 646 23.29 -31.98 2.16
C GLN A 646 23.84 -30.64 2.66
N ALA A 647 24.77 -30.65 3.60
CA ALA A 647 25.51 -29.50 4.10
C ALA A 647 26.94 -29.52 3.54
N MET A 648 27.21 -28.66 2.56
CA MET A 648 28.40 -28.77 1.70
C MET A 648 29.65 -28.05 2.24
N ALA A 649 29.76 -26.73 2.09
CA ALA A 649 31.06 -26.06 2.15
C ALA A 649 31.65 -25.92 3.56
N THR A 650 30.83 -25.78 4.59
CA THR A 650 31.30 -25.56 5.98
C THR A 650 30.62 -26.45 7.03
N GLY A 651 29.85 -27.45 6.58
CA GLY A 651 29.23 -28.48 7.42
C GLY A 651 28.02 -28.00 8.23
N LEU A 652 27.70 -28.77 9.27
CA LEU A 652 26.58 -28.55 10.19
C LEU A 652 27.11 -28.47 11.63
N SER A 653 26.72 -27.43 12.35
CA SER A 653 27.14 -27.21 13.75
C SER A 653 25.97 -26.98 14.68
N GLY A 654 26.02 -27.55 15.89
CA GLY A 654 25.07 -27.30 16.96
C GLY A 654 23.69 -27.96 16.82
N GLY A 655 22.94 -27.92 17.93
CA GLY A 655 21.52 -28.27 17.99
C GLY A 655 21.22 -29.74 17.73
N THR A 656 19.96 -30.01 17.40
CA THR A 656 19.45 -31.37 17.18
C THR A 656 19.10 -31.61 15.72
N VAL A 657 19.52 -32.76 15.19
CA VAL A 657 19.05 -33.33 13.93
C VAL A 657 18.25 -34.59 14.25
N HIS A 658 17.00 -34.65 13.78
CA HIS A 658 16.08 -35.76 13.99
C HIS A 658 15.76 -36.47 12.68
N GLY A 659 16.05 -37.77 12.61
CA GLY A 659 15.57 -38.63 11.54
C GLY A 659 14.19 -39.17 11.88
N ALA A 660 13.14 -38.61 11.25
CA ALA A 660 11.76 -38.89 11.63
C ALA A 660 11.28 -40.31 11.24
N GLN A 661 11.81 -40.87 10.15
CA GLN A 661 11.37 -42.15 9.58
C GLN A 661 12.52 -42.85 8.84
N THR A 662 12.26 -44.08 8.37
CA THR A 662 13.23 -44.85 7.58
C THR A 662 13.69 -44.09 6.34
N GLY A 663 14.99 -44.07 6.10
CA GLY A 663 15.59 -43.46 4.91
C GLY A 663 15.96 -41.98 5.04
N SER A 664 15.83 -41.37 6.22
CA SER A 664 16.36 -40.02 6.49
C SER A 664 17.88 -39.97 6.33
N ARG A 665 18.37 -39.14 5.41
CA ARG A 665 19.81 -39.07 5.04
C ARG A 665 20.41 -37.70 5.36
N LEU A 666 21.57 -37.71 6.01
CA LEU A 666 22.37 -36.52 6.29
C LEU A 666 23.73 -36.63 5.62
N TRP A 667 24.05 -35.69 4.74
CA TRP A 667 25.35 -35.57 4.07
C TRP A 667 25.98 -34.28 4.56
N ALA A 668 27.04 -34.38 5.34
CA ALA A 668 27.74 -33.20 5.84
C ALA A 668 29.25 -33.39 5.67
N SER A 669 29.95 -32.35 5.22
CA SER A 669 31.41 -32.33 5.21
C SER A 669 32.00 -32.32 6.63
N GLU A 670 31.33 -31.62 7.54
CA GLU A 670 31.68 -31.51 8.96
C GLU A 670 30.42 -31.59 9.85
N LEU A 671 30.53 -32.27 11.00
CA LEU A 671 29.57 -32.24 12.11
C LEU A 671 30.30 -31.75 13.37
N ARG A 672 29.80 -30.68 13.99
CA ARG A 672 30.36 -30.11 15.22
C ARG A 672 29.29 -29.87 16.27
N ASP A 673 29.43 -30.45 17.47
CA ASP A 673 28.51 -30.24 18.60
C ASP A 673 27.04 -30.57 18.26
N VAL A 674 26.84 -31.63 17.46
CA VAL A 674 25.53 -32.02 16.94
C VAL A 674 24.93 -33.11 17.82
N ARG A 675 23.62 -33.03 18.07
CA ARG A 675 22.82 -34.11 18.67
C ARG A 675 21.96 -34.78 17.61
N ILE A 676 22.11 -36.09 17.45
CA ILE A 676 21.33 -36.92 16.53
C ILE A 676 20.29 -37.71 17.33
N THR A 677 19.04 -37.61 16.90
CA THR A 677 17.91 -38.37 17.46
C THR A 677 17.14 -39.07 16.33
N GLY A 678 16.39 -40.13 16.66
CA GLY A 678 15.75 -40.96 15.64
C GLY A 678 16.78 -41.71 14.78
N ASP A 679 16.38 -42.11 13.57
CA ASP A 679 17.21 -42.91 12.66
C ASP A 679 17.80 -42.03 11.55
N VAL A 680 19.12 -41.82 11.55
CA VAL A 680 19.82 -41.02 10.53
C VAL A 680 20.88 -41.87 9.84
N THR A 681 20.85 -41.88 8.51
CA THR A 681 21.92 -42.48 7.70
C THR A 681 22.86 -41.40 7.18
N LEU A 682 24.15 -41.51 7.48
CA LEU A 682 25.18 -40.74 6.79
C LEU A 682 25.39 -41.33 5.40
N GLY A 683 25.32 -40.50 4.37
CA GLY A 683 25.74 -40.94 3.04
C GLY A 683 27.07 -40.32 2.63
N GLY A 684 27.65 -40.89 1.58
CA GLY A 684 28.91 -40.42 1.05
C GLY A 684 28.74 -39.25 0.10
N THR A 685 29.85 -38.63 -0.29
CA THR A 685 29.83 -37.36 -1.01
C THR A 685 29.84 -37.58 -2.53
N GLU A 686 28.81 -37.14 -3.25
CA GLU A 686 28.82 -37.03 -4.72
C GLU A 686 29.75 -35.90 -5.23
N THR A 687 30.17 -34.97 -4.35
CA THR A 687 30.78 -33.69 -4.74
C THR A 687 31.90 -33.17 -3.83
N ALA A 688 32.16 -33.77 -2.66
CA ALA A 688 33.30 -33.36 -1.84
C ALA A 688 34.55 -34.15 -2.25
N SER A 689 35.61 -33.44 -2.60
CA SER A 689 36.94 -33.97 -2.95
C SER A 689 37.58 -34.83 -1.84
N THR A 690 36.93 -34.96 -0.69
CA THR A 690 37.47 -35.61 0.49
C THR A 690 36.70 -36.84 0.96
N GLY A 691 35.55 -37.28 0.41
CA GLY A 691 35.05 -38.66 0.63
C GLY A 691 34.68 -39.11 2.07
N GLY A 692 34.29 -38.19 2.97
CA GLY A 692 33.86 -38.54 4.35
C GLY A 692 33.31 -37.37 5.17
N THR A 693 32.56 -37.67 6.25
CA THR A 693 32.04 -36.68 7.21
C THR A 693 33.00 -36.51 8.38
N THR A 694 33.52 -35.30 8.59
CA THR A 694 34.43 -34.99 9.70
C THR A 694 33.68 -34.60 10.96
N ILE A 695 33.87 -35.32 12.05
CA ILE A 695 33.39 -34.93 13.38
C ILE A 695 34.45 -34.06 14.06
N LYS A 696 34.01 -32.95 14.66
CA LYS A 696 34.80 -32.11 15.56
C LYS A 696 34.13 -32.01 16.92
N ASN A 697 34.95 -32.12 17.98
CA ASN A 697 34.56 -31.98 19.38
C ASN A 697 33.62 -33.08 19.91
N GLN A 698 32.30 -32.95 19.70
CA GLN A 698 31.33 -33.85 20.30
C GLN A 698 30.21 -34.20 19.31
N LEU A 699 29.84 -35.49 19.28
CA LEU A 699 28.65 -35.98 18.59
C LEU A 699 27.81 -36.76 19.59
N THR A 700 26.60 -36.27 19.86
CA THR A 700 25.64 -36.97 20.72
C THR A 700 24.68 -37.75 19.84
N VAL A 701 24.44 -39.01 20.13
CA VAL A 701 23.54 -39.90 19.41
C VAL A 701 22.64 -40.57 20.44
N ASP A 702 21.36 -40.21 20.47
CA ASP A 702 20.35 -40.86 21.35
C ASP A 702 19.40 -41.77 20.58
N GLY A 703 19.54 -41.82 19.25
CA GLY A 703 18.82 -42.73 18.36
C GLY A 703 19.78 -43.70 17.69
N ARG A 704 19.67 -43.86 16.37
CA ARG A 704 20.56 -44.68 15.56
C ARG A 704 21.24 -43.83 14.49
N LEU A 705 22.57 -43.84 14.48
CA LEU A 705 23.39 -43.28 13.41
C LEU A 705 23.97 -44.40 12.56
N GLN A 706 23.59 -44.47 11.29
CA GLN A 706 24.05 -45.51 10.38
C GLN A 706 25.05 -44.96 9.36
N VAL A 707 26.20 -45.63 9.21
CA VAL A 707 27.23 -45.36 8.20
C VAL A 707 27.23 -46.53 7.22
N ALA A 708 26.46 -46.42 6.15
CA ALA A 708 26.14 -47.56 5.27
C ALA A 708 26.34 -47.31 3.76
N ASP A 709 26.71 -46.11 3.34
CA ASP A 709 27.02 -45.83 1.94
C ASP A 709 28.46 -46.29 1.61
N GLN A 710 28.68 -46.87 0.44
CA GLN A 710 30.00 -47.35 -0.01
C GLN A 710 31.06 -46.23 -0.03
N SER A 711 30.61 -44.98 -0.11
CA SER A 711 31.44 -43.78 -0.08
C SER A 711 31.41 -43.01 1.25
N ALA A 712 30.65 -43.48 2.25
CA ALA A 712 30.61 -42.84 3.57
C ALA A 712 31.76 -43.32 4.46
N SER A 713 32.58 -42.37 4.90
CA SER A 713 33.57 -42.58 5.97
C SER A 713 33.35 -41.56 7.10
N LEU A 714 33.68 -41.95 8.32
CA LEU A 714 33.64 -41.07 9.49
C LEU A 714 35.05 -40.59 9.79
N ARG A 715 35.25 -39.28 9.86
CA ARG A 715 36.57 -38.71 10.15
C ARG A 715 36.60 -38.06 11.51
N VAL A 716 37.72 -38.22 12.19
CA VAL A 716 37.93 -37.71 13.55
C VAL A 716 38.94 -36.58 13.49
N SER A 717 38.60 -35.41 14.02
CA SER A 717 39.48 -34.22 14.03
C SER A 717 39.65 -33.71 15.47
N GLY A 718 40.82 -33.95 16.04
CA GLY A 718 41.12 -33.70 17.46
C GLY A 718 40.56 -34.79 18.38
N ASP A 719 40.29 -34.42 19.64
CA ASP A 719 39.60 -35.32 20.58
C ASP A 719 38.10 -35.26 20.32
N VAL A 720 37.52 -36.39 19.93
CA VAL A 720 36.09 -36.53 19.64
C VAL A 720 35.46 -37.52 20.61
N VAL A 721 34.29 -37.16 21.12
CA VAL A 721 33.46 -38.04 21.94
C VAL A 721 32.17 -38.41 21.19
N LEU A 722 31.95 -39.72 21.01
CA LEU A 722 30.64 -40.29 20.66
C LEU A 722 29.91 -40.62 21.96
N GLN A 723 28.78 -39.97 22.20
CA GLN A 723 28.02 -40.10 23.43
C GLN A 723 26.51 -40.18 23.20
N GLY A 724 25.73 -40.30 24.27
CA GLY A 724 24.28 -40.48 24.21
C GLY A 724 23.92 -41.96 24.28
N SER A 725 22.68 -42.23 24.68
CA SER A 725 22.17 -43.59 24.93
C SER A 725 21.87 -44.39 23.66
N GLY A 726 22.14 -43.82 22.49
CA GLY A 726 21.89 -44.41 21.19
C GLY A 726 23.03 -45.29 20.69
N ALA A 727 22.95 -45.64 19.41
CA ALA A 727 23.93 -46.50 18.76
C ALA A 727 24.44 -45.93 17.44
N THR A 728 25.75 -46.10 17.20
CA THR A 728 26.38 -45.86 15.90
C THR A 728 26.67 -47.20 15.23
N LEU A 729 26.27 -47.35 13.98
CA LEU A 729 26.35 -48.59 13.22
C LEU A 729 27.13 -48.41 11.93
N MET A 730 28.29 -49.07 11.86
CA MET A 730 29.09 -49.23 10.66
C MET A 730 28.57 -50.48 9.92
N GLN A 731 28.17 -50.37 8.65
CA GLN A 731 27.57 -51.50 7.89
C GLN A 731 28.32 -51.90 6.62
N SER A 732 29.44 -51.24 6.30
CA SER A 732 30.19 -51.53 5.08
C SER A 732 31.63 -51.91 5.44
N ASN A 733 32.16 -52.90 4.72
CA ASN A 733 33.57 -53.29 4.79
C ASN A 733 34.50 -52.15 4.31
N GLN A 734 33.94 -51.18 3.56
CA GLN A 734 34.60 -49.96 3.15
C GLN A 734 34.33 -48.77 4.09
N ALA A 735 33.36 -48.87 5.01
CA ALA A 735 33.13 -47.81 5.99
C ALA A 735 34.35 -47.75 6.89
N ALA A 736 35.08 -46.63 6.80
CA ALA A 736 36.29 -46.40 7.57
C ALA A 736 36.05 -45.30 8.60
N ILE A 737 36.54 -45.50 9.82
CA ILE A 737 36.78 -44.41 10.76
C ILE A 737 38.24 -43.99 10.56
N SER A 738 38.54 -42.73 10.26
CA SER A 738 39.93 -42.31 10.07
C SER A 738 40.23 -40.97 10.69
N ALA A 739 41.51 -40.65 10.87
CA ALA A 739 41.90 -39.27 11.15
C ALA A 739 41.47 -38.34 9.99
N SER A 740 41.03 -37.14 10.32
CA SER A 740 40.87 -36.05 9.35
C SER A 740 42.23 -35.72 8.71
N PRO A 741 42.28 -35.31 7.42
CA PRO A 741 43.52 -34.89 6.75
C PRO A 741 44.34 -33.87 7.56
N ASP A 742 43.65 -32.97 8.28
CA ASP A 742 44.27 -31.91 9.08
C ASP A 742 44.98 -32.43 10.35
N HIS A 743 44.76 -33.69 10.73
CA HIS A 743 45.25 -34.28 11.99
C HIS A 743 46.04 -35.58 11.77
N GLN A 744 46.66 -35.74 10.59
CA GLN A 744 47.50 -36.92 10.23
C GLN A 744 48.90 -36.93 10.89
N GLY A 745 49.21 -35.98 11.79
CA GLY A 745 50.52 -35.83 12.43
C GLY A 745 50.80 -36.84 13.56
N THR A 746 52.02 -36.79 14.13
CA THR A 746 52.54 -37.69 15.16
C THR A 746 51.88 -37.57 16.55
N GLY A 747 50.62 -37.18 16.60
CA GLY A 747 49.72 -37.17 17.77
C GLY A 747 48.52 -38.11 17.59
N GLY A 748 47.95 -38.18 16.38
CA GLY A 748 46.68 -38.83 16.09
C GLY A 748 45.48 -38.22 16.84
N PRO A 749 44.28 -38.12 16.23
CA PRO A 749 43.07 -37.79 16.98
C PRO A 749 42.62 -38.94 17.88
N THR A 750 41.92 -38.61 18.97
CA THR A 750 41.30 -39.58 19.87
C THR A 750 39.81 -39.70 19.58
N LEU A 751 39.30 -40.92 19.45
CA LEU A 751 37.88 -41.24 19.46
C LEU A 751 37.51 -41.91 20.78
N THR A 752 36.67 -41.26 21.57
CA THR A 752 36.13 -41.84 22.80
C THR A 752 34.68 -42.28 22.60
N ILE A 753 34.39 -43.54 22.89
CA ILE A 753 33.02 -44.07 23.01
C ILE A 753 32.58 -43.91 24.46
N ALA A 754 31.61 -43.05 24.74
CA ALA A 754 31.16 -42.78 26.11
C ALA A 754 30.38 -43.96 26.72
N ALA A 755 30.26 -43.99 28.04
CA ALA A 755 29.74 -45.14 28.81
C ALA A 755 28.34 -45.63 28.40
N GLU A 756 27.46 -44.72 27.99
CA GLU A 756 26.09 -45.05 27.59
C GLU A 756 25.94 -45.33 26.09
N HIS A 757 27.01 -45.14 25.30
CA HIS A 757 26.96 -45.25 23.86
C HIS A 757 27.34 -46.64 23.38
N THR A 758 26.67 -47.09 22.31
CA THR A 758 26.98 -48.36 21.65
C THR A 758 27.52 -48.14 20.25
N LEU A 759 28.75 -48.59 19.98
CA LEU A 759 29.32 -48.64 18.64
C LEU A 759 29.26 -50.07 18.11
N PHE A 760 28.57 -50.26 17.00
CA PHE A 760 28.67 -51.46 16.19
C PHE A 760 29.70 -51.21 15.08
N ALA A 761 30.92 -51.67 15.30
CA ALA A 761 32.07 -51.43 14.44
C ALA A 761 32.27 -52.54 13.41
N SER A 762 32.69 -52.16 12.21
CA SER A 762 33.08 -53.01 11.09
C SER A 762 34.09 -52.25 10.21
N GLY A 763 34.90 -52.93 9.42
CA GLY A 763 35.79 -52.29 8.43
C GLY A 763 37.11 -51.83 9.04
N ASN A 764 37.56 -50.62 8.72
CA ASN A 764 38.89 -50.13 9.11
C ASN A 764 38.79 -48.89 10.02
N ILE A 765 39.54 -48.87 11.11
CA ILE A 765 39.83 -47.65 11.89
C ILE A 765 41.31 -47.32 11.68
N THR A 766 41.62 -46.16 11.10
CA THR A 766 43.00 -45.82 10.69
C THR A 766 43.48 -44.49 11.26
N ASN A 767 44.70 -44.48 11.83
CA ASN A 767 45.31 -43.28 12.44
C ASN A 767 44.48 -42.63 13.56
N VAL A 768 43.65 -43.38 14.27
CA VAL A 768 42.82 -42.89 15.40
C VAL A 768 43.12 -43.69 16.66
N GLN A 769 43.32 -43.02 17.80
CA GLN A 769 43.35 -43.68 19.11
C GLN A 769 41.91 -43.94 19.59
N LEU A 770 41.56 -45.19 19.90
CA LEU A 770 40.22 -45.55 20.35
C LEU A 770 40.20 -45.76 21.87
N ILE A 771 39.37 -45.00 22.57
CA ILE A 771 39.06 -45.18 23.99
C ILE A 771 37.61 -45.68 24.10
N ASN A 772 37.42 -46.92 24.53
CA ASN A 772 36.09 -47.48 24.74
C ASN A 772 35.69 -47.38 26.21
N LYS A 773 34.75 -46.50 26.57
CA LYS A 773 34.10 -46.49 27.90
C LYS A 773 32.70 -47.11 27.86
N GLY A 774 32.10 -47.23 26.69
CA GLY A 774 30.75 -47.76 26.46
C GLY A 774 30.74 -49.20 26.00
N GLN A 775 29.97 -49.49 24.94
CA GLN A 775 29.90 -50.82 24.34
C GLN A 775 30.41 -50.77 22.90
N VAL A 776 31.38 -51.60 22.55
CA VAL A 776 31.85 -51.80 21.17
C VAL A 776 31.57 -53.23 20.76
N PHE A 777 30.78 -53.41 19.70
CA PHE A 777 30.47 -54.69 19.08
C PHE A 777 31.17 -54.77 17.73
N VAL A 778 32.09 -55.71 17.58
CA VAL A 778 32.63 -56.08 16.26
C VAL A 778 31.67 -57.07 15.64
N GLN A 779 31.05 -56.66 14.53
CA GLN A 779 30.03 -57.46 13.85
C GLN A 779 30.10 -57.39 12.33
N GLN A 780 29.56 -58.44 11.67
CA GLN A 780 29.42 -58.63 10.23
C GLN A 780 30.74 -58.90 9.48
N THR A 781 31.80 -58.14 9.75
CA THR A 781 33.13 -58.32 9.14
C THR A 781 34.25 -58.01 10.13
N ASP A 782 35.49 -58.20 9.67
CA ASP A 782 36.68 -57.85 10.43
C ASP A 782 36.71 -56.34 10.74
N LEU A 783 37.21 -56.02 11.93
CA LEU A 783 37.58 -54.66 12.34
C LEU A 783 39.11 -54.58 12.36
N HIS A 784 39.69 -53.83 11.44
CA HIS A 784 41.12 -53.57 11.44
C HIS A 784 41.39 -52.20 12.05
N LEU A 785 42.09 -52.17 13.17
CA LEU A 785 42.70 -50.96 13.68
C LEU A 785 44.10 -50.87 13.06
N ALA A 786 44.26 -50.10 11.98
CA ALA A 786 45.55 -49.91 11.30
C ALA A 786 46.24 -48.61 11.77
N ASP A 787 47.51 -48.71 12.18
CA ASP A 787 48.25 -47.66 12.89
C ASP A 787 47.54 -47.06 14.15
N PRO A 788 46.91 -47.86 15.05
CA PRO A 788 46.30 -47.33 16.25
C PRO A 788 47.37 -47.12 17.33
N ARG A 789 47.35 -45.96 17.97
CA ARG A 789 48.07 -45.75 19.23
C ARG A 789 47.22 -46.31 20.37
N THR A 790 47.34 -47.60 20.68
CA THR A 790 46.65 -48.30 21.79
C THR A 790 45.10 -48.28 21.73
N LEU A 791 44.45 -49.45 21.77
CA LEU A 791 43.02 -49.55 22.12
C LEU A 791 42.92 -49.57 23.64
N ASN A 792 42.39 -48.49 24.23
CA ASN A 792 42.16 -48.42 25.67
C ASN A 792 40.71 -48.78 25.97
N ASN A 793 40.50 -49.97 26.50
CA ASN A 793 39.18 -50.48 26.82
C ASN A 793 38.89 -50.32 28.32
N GLN A 794 37.81 -49.60 28.60
CA GLN A 794 37.31 -49.25 29.94
C GLN A 794 35.84 -49.63 30.11
N GLY A 795 35.16 -49.95 29.01
CA GLY A 795 33.79 -50.44 28.95
C GLY A 795 33.74 -51.90 28.49
N THR A 796 32.76 -52.23 27.65
CA THR A 796 32.57 -53.59 27.12
C THR A 796 32.99 -53.66 25.65
N LEU A 797 33.89 -54.59 25.31
CA LEU A 797 34.27 -54.95 23.95
C LEU A 797 33.80 -56.37 23.65
N ILE A 798 33.00 -56.55 22.60
CA ILE A 798 32.45 -57.86 22.23
C ILE A 798 32.76 -58.14 20.75
N VAL A 799 33.45 -59.24 20.49
CA VAL A 799 33.72 -59.75 19.14
C VAL A 799 32.80 -60.94 18.87
N ARG A 800 31.71 -60.72 18.11
CA ARG A 800 30.66 -61.75 17.82
C ARG A 800 30.66 -62.25 16.38
N SER A 801 31.26 -61.51 15.46
CA SER A 801 31.43 -61.91 14.05
C SER A 801 32.57 -61.09 13.44
N GLY A 802 33.38 -61.73 12.59
CA GLY A 802 34.64 -61.15 12.09
C GLY A 802 35.85 -61.38 13.00
N GLN A 803 36.98 -60.81 12.63
CA GLN A 803 38.23 -60.75 13.38
C GLN A 803 38.47 -59.32 13.89
N LEU A 804 39.04 -59.18 15.09
CA LEU A 804 39.58 -57.89 15.54
C LEU A 804 41.09 -57.92 15.31
N ILE A 805 41.57 -57.10 14.38
CA ILE A 805 42.98 -57.00 14.02
C ILE A 805 43.51 -55.66 14.48
N VAL A 806 44.53 -55.64 15.34
CA VAL A 806 45.12 -54.41 15.87
C VAL A 806 46.58 -54.35 15.45
N GLY A 807 46.89 -53.53 14.44
CA GLY A 807 48.22 -53.44 13.85
C GLY A 807 49.25 -52.85 14.83
N GLY A 808 50.23 -53.65 15.25
CA GLY A 808 51.44 -53.17 15.93
C GLY A 808 51.26 -52.59 17.35
N SER A 809 50.12 -52.83 18.01
CA SER A 809 49.74 -52.14 19.25
C SER A 809 49.10 -53.03 20.32
N LEU A 810 49.15 -52.53 21.55
CA LEU A 810 48.60 -53.13 22.77
C LEU A 810 47.10 -52.81 22.92
N ILE A 811 46.30 -53.81 23.27
CA ILE A 811 44.98 -53.60 23.90
C ILE A 811 45.20 -53.55 25.40
N GLN A 812 44.82 -52.45 26.03
CA GLN A 812 44.94 -52.27 27.48
C GLN A 812 43.57 -52.10 28.12
N ASP A 813 43.27 -52.99 29.07
CA ASP A 813 42.06 -52.93 29.88
C ASP A 813 42.29 -52.20 31.21
N SER A 814 41.25 -51.55 31.72
CA SER A 814 41.20 -50.90 33.05
C SER A 814 40.29 -51.65 34.04
N GLU A 815 40.14 -51.14 35.28
CA GLU A 815 39.44 -51.82 36.39
C GLU A 815 37.97 -52.18 36.10
N THR A 816 37.30 -51.47 35.19
CA THR A 816 35.87 -51.68 34.85
C THR A 816 35.67 -52.35 33.49
N ALA A 817 36.76 -52.71 32.81
CA ALA A 817 36.72 -53.22 31.45
C ALA A 817 36.21 -54.66 31.38
N ARG A 818 35.44 -54.95 30.33
CA ARG A 818 35.01 -56.31 29.98
C ARG A 818 35.33 -56.58 28.51
N MET A 819 36.01 -57.68 28.24
CA MET A 819 36.25 -58.19 26.89
C MET A 819 35.54 -59.52 26.70
N VAL A 820 34.89 -59.73 25.56
CA VAL A 820 34.22 -60.97 25.20
C VAL A 820 34.64 -61.38 23.79
N LEU A 821 35.27 -62.56 23.68
CA LEU A 821 35.59 -63.19 22.40
C LEU A 821 34.70 -64.43 22.22
N ASP A 822 33.81 -64.40 21.23
CA ASP A 822 32.87 -65.50 20.95
C ASP A 822 33.48 -66.60 20.04
N ARG A 823 32.76 -67.71 19.85
CA ARG A 823 33.25 -68.93 19.18
C ARG A 823 33.85 -68.67 17.79
N GLY A 824 35.13 -69.03 17.63
CA GLY A 824 35.81 -69.04 16.33
C GLY A 824 36.35 -67.68 15.87
N HIS A 825 36.38 -66.67 16.75
CA HIS A 825 36.91 -65.35 16.42
C HIS A 825 38.39 -65.19 16.78
N VAL A 826 39.07 -64.36 15.98
CA VAL A 826 40.49 -64.08 16.09
C VAL A 826 40.72 -62.66 16.58
N LEU A 827 41.58 -62.52 17.59
CA LEU A 827 42.13 -61.28 18.10
C LEU A 827 43.60 -61.19 17.69
N ALA A 828 43.90 -60.49 16.60
CA ALA A 828 45.28 -60.31 16.14
C ALA A 828 45.92 -59.08 16.79
N ALA A 829 46.28 -59.21 18.07
CA ALA A 829 46.85 -58.12 18.87
C ALA A 829 47.63 -58.63 20.09
N ASP A 830 48.61 -57.85 20.55
CA ASP A 830 49.10 -57.97 21.92
C ASP A 830 48.01 -57.46 22.88
N THR A 831 47.63 -58.29 23.84
CA THR A 831 46.51 -58.06 24.76
C THR A 831 46.99 -58.06 26.20
N ARG A 832 46.70 -56.98 26.95
CA ARG A 832 47.03 -56.85 28.37
C ARG A 832 45.80 -56.50 29.18
N ILE A 833 45.45 -57.39 30.10
CA ILE A 833 44.33 -57.22 31.04
C ILE A 833 44.91 -56.96 32.42
N GLU A 834 44.86 -55.72 32.91
CA GLU A 834 45.45 -55.38 34.22
C GLU A 834 44.53 -55.77 35.39
N GLN A 835 43.26 -55.37 35.30
CA GLN A 835 42.28 -55.48 36.37
C GLN A 835 40.84 -55.78 35.88
N GLY A 836 40.66 -56.00 34.57
CA GLY A 836 39.35 -56.20 33.94
C GLY A 836 38.92 -57.68 33.81
N GLN A 837 37.75 -57.89 33.22
CA GLN A 837 37.20 -59.23 32.93
C GLN A 837 37.40 -59.62 31.47
N MET A 838 37.93 -60.81 31.20
CA MET A 838 38.03 -61.36 29.84
C MET A 838 37.24 -62.67 29.74
N MET A 839 36.18 -62.71 28.93
CA MET A 839 35.44 -63.93 28.64
C MET A 839 35.87 -64.49 27.29
N LEU A 840 36.28 -65.75 27.29
CA LEU A 840 36.68 -66.49 26.09
C LEU A 840 35.66 -67.59 25.82
N ARG A 841 35.37 -67.83 24.54
CA ARG A 841 34.59 -68.95 24.02
C ARG A 841 35.27 -69.46 22.76
N GLU A 842 36.11 -70.50 22.84
CA GLU A 842 36.79 -71.07 21.65
C GLU A 842 37.47 -70.00 20.77
N ALA A 843 38.35 -69.18 21.35
CA ALA A 843 38.93 -67.99 20.69
C ALA A 843 40.42 -68.13 20.36
N THR A 844 40.90 -67.36 19.39
CA THR A 844 42.33 -67.28 19.03
C THR A 844 42.86 -65.88 19.25
N ILE A 845 44.02 -65.74 19.89
CA ILE A 845 44.77 -64.50 20.05
C ILE A 845 46.09 -64.67 19.30
N GLU A 846 46.38 -63.86 18.27
CA GLU A 846 47.61 -64.03 17.50
C GLU A 846 48.84 -63.38 18.17
N GLY A 847 48.64 -62.40 19.05
CA GLY A 847 49.71 -61.74 19.81
C GLY A 847 49.95 -62.35 21.18
N ASN A 848 50.68 -61.62 22.03
CA ASN A 848 50.91 -61.96 23.42
C ASN A 848 49.64 -61.73 24.26
N LEU A 849 49.39 -62.57 25.27
CA LEU A 849 48.37 -62.33 26.29
C LEU A 849 49.05 -62.14 27.65
N THR A 850 48.88 -60.97 28.27
CA THR A 850 49.40 -60.66 29.60
C THR A 850 48.24 -60.36 30.56
N LEU A 851 48.11 -61.16 31.61
CA LEU A 851 47.15 -60.96 32.68
C LEU A 851 47.83 -60.33 33.89
N GLY A 852 47.20 -59.32 34.48
CA GLY A 852 47.59 -58.65 35.71
C GLY A 852 47.04 -59.37 36.94
N ASN A 853 47.50 -58.97 38.12
CA ASN A 853 47.16 -59.65 39.38
C ASN A 853 45.68 -59.56 39.75
N ASP A 854 44.96 -58.56 39.24
CA ASP A 854 43.54 -58.35 39.52
C ASP A 854 42.66 -58.68 38.31
N ALA A 855 43.22 -59.24 37.24
CA ALA A 855 42.45 -59.70 36.08
C ALA A 855 41.58 -60.92 36.42
N ASP A 856 40.41 -61.02 35.80
CA ASP A 856 39.50 -62.18 35.93
C ASP A 856 39.16 -62.75 34.55
N VAL A 857 39.64 -63.96 34.27
CA VAL A 857 39.45 -64.64 32.98
C VAL A 857 38.36 -65.69 33.11
N TRP A 858 37.30 -65.56 32.33
CA TRP A 858 36.15 -66.46 32.29
C TRP A 858 36.21 -67.37 31.07
N LEU A 859 36.20 -68.67 31.29
CA LEU A 859 36.05 -69.68 30.24
C LEU A 859 34.65 -70.29 30.36
N ASP A 860 33.82 -70.04 29.36
CA ASP A 860 32.47 -70.59 29.29
C ASP A 860 32.49 -71.96 28.61
N LEU A 861 32.68 -73.00 29.42
CA LEU A 861 32.86 -74.39 28.98
C LEU A 861 31.56 -75.07 28.57
N SER A 862 30.40 -74.42 28.76
CA SER A 862 29.10 -74.89 28.27
C SER A 862 29.08 -75.11 26.75
N ALA A 863 29.96 -74.42 26.04
CA ALA A 863 30.08 -74.46 24.59
C ALA A 863 30.78 -75.73 24.06
N GLN A 864 31.55 -76.47 24.86
CA GLN A 864 32.47 -77.47 24.32
C GLN A 864 31.89 -78.90 24.35
N ALA A 865 31.71 -79.51 23.18
CA ALA A 865 31.28 -80.91 23.05
C ALA A 865 32.44 -81.94 23.11
N SER A 866 33.71 -81.51 23.04
CA SER A 866 34.87 -82.42 22.97
C SER A 866 36.10 -81.88 23.71
N ALA A 867 36.73 -82.74 24.52
CA ALA A 867 37.88 -82.46 25.39
C ALA A 867 39.25 -82.27 24.69
N GLN A 868 39.33 -82.41 23.35
CA GLN A 868 40.61 -82.56 22.64
C GLN A 868 41.15 -81.30 21.95
N SER A 869 40.44 -80.16 21.99
CA SER A 869 40.91 -78.91 21.38
C SER A 869 41.06 -77.80 22.42
N PRO A 870 42.06 -76.91 22.27
CA PRO A 870 42.28 -75.82 23.21
C PRO A 870 41.11 -74.88 23.18
N PHE A 871 40.66 -74.48 24.36
CA PHE A 871 39.58 -73.54 24.53
C PHE A 871 40.00 -72.11 24.13
N ALA A 872 41.27 -71.76 24.29
CA ALA A 872 41.85 -70.56 23.70
C ALA A 872 43.25 -70.83 23.15
N ARG A 873 43.51 -70.37 21.93
CA ARG A 873 44.84 -70.41 21.29
C ARG A 873 45.52 -69.05 21.39
N ILE A 874 46.77 -69.02 21.82
CA ILE A 874 47.61 -67.83 21.86
C ILE A 874 48.82 -68.08 20.96
N HIS A 875 48.97 -67.34 19.86
CA HIS A 875 50.13 -67.52 19.01
C HIS A 875 51.37 -66.80 19.54
N GLY A 876 51.25 -65.86 20.48
CA GLY A 876 52.36 -65.23 21.21
C GLY A 876 52.67 -65.87 22.58
N SER A 877 53.40 -65.14 23.41
CA SER A 877 53.69 -65.49 24.81
C SER A 877 52.47 -65.29 25.71
N LEU A 878 52.28 -66.20 26.67
CA LEU A 878 51.20 -66.17 27.65
C LEU A 878 51.74 -65.88 29.05
N THR A 879 51.37 -64.75 29.63
CA THR A 879 51.70 -64.40 31.03
C THR A 879 50.43 -64.45 31.87
N LEU A 880 50.40 -65.37 32.84
CA LEU A 880 49.25 -65.65 33.70
C LEU A 880 49.40 -65.00 35.07
N ALA A 881 48.35 -64.33 35.51
CA ALA A 881 48.12 -63.82 36.86
C ALA A 881 46.60 -63.71 37.09
N GLY A 882 46.17 -63.22 38.25
CA GLY A 882 44.75 -62.97 38.50
C GLY A 882 43.93 -64.23 38.79
N THR A 883 42.63 -64.20 38.51
CA THR A 883 41.68 -65.30 38.74
C THR A 883 41.25 -65.93 37.43
N LEU A 884 41.15 -67.27 37.40
CA LEU A 884 40.53 -68.03 36.32
C LEU A 884 39.16 -68.55 36.79
N THR A 885 38.10 -68.20 36.09
CA THR A 885 36.74 -68.68 36.32
C THR A 885 36.31 -69.66 35.22
N LEU A 886 35.92 -70.87 35.59
CA LEU A 886 35.39 -71.89 34.67
C LEU A 886 33.89 -72.03 34.89
N SER A 887 33.09 -71.82 33.85
CA SER A 887 31.63 -71.91 33.91
C SER A 887 31.09 -73.13 33.17
N PHE A 888 30.32 -73.96 33.88
CA PHE A 888 29.61 -75.15 33.37
C PHE A 888 28.09 -74.99 33.45
N LEU A 889 27.59 -73.80 33.77
CA LEU A 889 26.19 -73.56 34.18
C LEU A 889 25.12 -74.03 33.17
N ASP A 890 25.48 -74.16 31.89
CA ASP A 890 24.61 -74.61 30.80
C ASP A 890 25.10 -75.91 30.11
N ALA A 891 26.10 -76.62 30.66
CA ALA A 891 26.68 -77.82 30.06
C ALA A 891 25.86 -79.08 30.39
N ALA A 892 25.51 -79.90 29.38
CA ALA A 892 24.76 -81.15 29.59
C ALA A 892 25.57 -82.28 30.24
N GLU A 893 26.90 -82.30 30.07
CA GLU A 893 27.83 -83.24 30.71
C GLU A 893 29.26 -82.67 30.70
N ALA A 894 29.94 -82.64 31.86
CA ALA A 894 31.32 -82.15 31.94
C ALA A 894 32.32 -83.26 31.57
N ALA A 895 33.29 -82.97 30.71
CA ALA A 895 34.34 -83.90 30.32
C ALA A 895 35.37 -84.11 31.47
N PRO A 896 36.02 -85.29 31.56
CA PRO A 896 37.00 -85.58 32.62
C PRO A 896 38.30 -84.74 32.50
N SER A 897 38.59 -84.18 31.32
CA SER A 897 39.74 -83.31 31.09
C SER A 897 39.40 -82.20 30.11
N TYR A 898 39.90 -81.00 30.37
CA TYR A 898 39.77 -79.84 29.47
C TYR A 898 41.13 -79.29 29.11
N PHE A 899 41.28 -78.91 27.84
CA PHE A 899 42.45 -78.22 27.36
C PHE A 899 42.15 -76.73 27.24
N LEU A 900 42.72 -75.92 28.13
CA LEU A 900 42.29 -74.54 28.33
C LEU A 900 43.02 -73.57 27.42
N PHE A 901 44.34 -73.65 27.39
CA PHE A 901 45.19 -72.73 26.65
C PHE A 901 46.28 -73.48 25.87
N GLU A 902 46.50 -73.08 24.63
CA GLU A 902 47.64 -73.48 23.81
C GLU A 902 48.46 -72.24 23.48
N SER A 903 49.79 -72.25 23.70
CA SER A 903 50.71 -71.21 23.24
C SER A 903 51.66 -71.77 22.17
N THR A 904 51.68 -71.19 20.97
CA THR A 904 52.40 -71.77 19.81
C THR A 904 53.83 -71.25 19.60
N THR A 905 54.29 -70.21 20.31
CA THR A 905 55.62 -69.59 20.10
C THR A 905 56.49 -69.47 21.37
N GLU A 906 56.31 -70.38 22.32
CA GLU A 906 57.32 -70.76 23.34
C GLU A 906 57.59 -69.77 24.50
N SER A 907 56.58 -69.33 25.27
CA SER A 907 56.68 -69.28 26.75
C SER A 907 55.32 -69.08 27.43
N VAL A 908 55.02 -69.92 28.43
CA VAL A 908 53.93 -69.70 29.41
C VAL A 908 54.58 -69.35 30.75
N ASN A 909 54.38 -68.11 31.21
CA ASN A 909 54.98 -67.56 32.42
C ASN A 909 53.91 -67.24 33.46
N GLY A 910 54.23 -67.45 34.74
CA GLY A 910 53.32 -67.14 35.86
C GLY A 910 52.27 -68.24 36.13
N GLY A 911 51.19 -67.85 36.79
CA GLY A 911 50.08 -68.73 37.19
C GLY A 911 48.94 -67.93 37.83
N PHE A 912 47.73 -68.48 37.81
CA PHE A 912 46.59 -67.84 38.43
C PHE A 912 46.71 -67.85 39.97
N SER A 913 46.37 -66.73 40.59
CA SER A 913 46.24 -66.59 42.05
C SER A 913 45.07 -67.41 42.60
N ARG A 914 44.02 -67.62 41.77
CA ARG A 914 42.81 -68.37 42.13
C ARG A 914 42.19 -69.02 40.90
N VAL A 915 41.62 -70.21 41.09
CA VAL A 915 40.73 -70.86 40.09
C VAL A 915 39.36 -71.06 40.73
N LEU A 916 38.32 -70.49 40.13
CA LEU A 916 36.92 -70.62 40.53
C LEU A 916 36.18 -71.49 39.51
N VAL A 917 35.35 -72.42 39.99
CA VAL A 917 34.55 -73.27 39.12
C VAL A 917 33.08 -73.18 39.50
N LEU A 918 32.23 -72.95 38.50
CA LEU A 918 30.81 -72.70 38.62
C LEU A 918 30.02 -73.77 37.85
N GLY A 919 28.99 -74.34 38.46
CA GLY A 919 28.05 -75.24 37.77
C GLY A 919 28.52 -76.68 37.55
N SER A 920 29.54 -77.17 38.28
CA SER A 920 30.01 -78.57 38.18
C SER A 920 30.33 -79.16 39.56
N GLU A 921 29.89 -80.40 39.80
CA GLU A 921 30.16 -81.18 41.02
C GLU A 921 31.25 -82.26 40.83
N GLN A 922 31.75 -82.44 39.60
CA GLN A 922 32.69 -83.51 39.26
C GLN A 922 34.15 -83.06 39.38
N ALA A 923 35.06 -84.03 39.51
CA ALA A 923 36.51 -83.80 39.45
C ALA A 923 36.99 -83.82 37.99
N TYR A 924 37.85 -82.88 37.62
CA TYR A 924 38.34 -82.70 36.24
C TYR A 924 39.83 -82.37 36.22
N GLN A 925 40.49 -82.66 35.09
CA GLN A 925 41.87 -82.29 34.82
C GLN A 925 41.92 -81.08 33.89
N LEU A 926 42.73 -80.07 34.22
CA LEU A 926 42.91 -78.87 33.41
C LEU A 926 44.32 -78.88 32.82
N ASN A 927 44.40 -78.85 31.49
CA ASN A 927 45.65 -78.90 30.75
C ASN A 927 45.93 -77.53 30.09
N ILE A 928 47.19 -77.07 30.16
CA ILE A 928 47.71 -75.88 29.46
C ILE A 928 48.97 -76.31 28.68
N GLU A 929 49.01 -76.18 27.35
CA GLU A 929 50.20 -76.56 26.57
C GLU A 929 51.28 -75.49 26.72
N ALA A 930 52.16 -75.80 27.65
CA ALA A 930 53.62 -75.70 27.54
C ALA A 930 54.25 -76.82 28.40
N GLY A 931 53.60 -78.01 28.40
CA GLY A 931 54.05 -79.19 29.15
C GLY A 931 53.70 -79.25 30.65
N ARG A 932 52.71 -78.48 31.15
CA ARG A 932 52.30 -78.54 32.57
C ARG A 932 50.81 -78.93 32.74
N VAL A 933 50.57 -80.03 33.44
CA VAL A 933 49.23 -80.52 33.82
C VAL A 933 48.86 -79.98 35.19
N TYR A 934 47.71 -79.31 35.32
CA TYR A 934 47.15 -78.90 36.60
C TYR A 934 45.94 -79.78 36.94
N ALA A 935 46.10 -80.68 37.91
CA ALA A 935 44.97 -81.46 38.43
C ALA A 935 44.22 -80.65 39.49
N VAL A 936 43.02 -80.16 39.17
CA VAL A 936 42.14 -79.52 40.15
C VAL A 936 41.21 -80.57 40.73
N ARG A 937 41.46 -80.99 41.97
CA ARG A 937 40.57 -81.89 42.70
C ARG A 937 39.55 -81.06 43.48
N THR A 938 38.32 -81.02 42.99
CA THR A 938 37.17 -80.57 43.77
C THR A 938 36.80 -81.68 44.75
N ALA A 939 36.68 -81.35 46.04
CA ALA A 939 36.08 -82.27 47.00
C ALA A 939 34.56 -82.22 46.79
N ALA A 940 33.94 -83.37 46.51
CA ALA A 940 32.49 -83.47 46.46
C ALA A 940 31.92 -82.97 47.80
N VAL A 941 31.15 -81.88 47.77
CA VAL A 941 30.34 -81.48 48.92
C VAL A 941 29.12 -82.39 48.90
N PRO A 942 28.88 -83.26 49.91
CA PRO A 942 27.73 -84.14 49.88
C PRO A 942 26.46 -83.29 49.87
N GLU A 943 25.55 -83.54 48.92
CA GLU A 943 24.23 -82.92 48.92
C GLU A 943 23.57 -83.09 50.31
N PRO A 944 22.80 -82.11 50.82
CA PRO A 944 22.09 -82.22 52.10
C PRO A 944 21.27 -83.51 52.24
N GLY A 945 20.78 -84.07 51.12
CA GLY A 945 20.06 -85.34 51.07
C GLY A 945 20.90 -86.56 51.47
N THR A 946 22.22 -86.53 51.27
CA THR A 946 23.15 -87.61 51.62
C THR A 946 23.24 -87.81 53.13
N TRP A 947 23.27 -86.71 53.89
CA TRP A 947 23.22 -86.73 55.36
C TRP A 947 21.86 -87.21 55.87
N LEU A 948 20.79 -86.86 55.18
CA LEU A 948 19.43 -87.25 55.50
C LEU A 948 19.22 -88.76 55.26
N LEU A 949 19.74 -89.31 54.16
CA LEU A 949 19.72 -90.75 53.86
C LEU A 949 20.59 -91.57 54.84
N MET A 950 21.75 -91.04 55.25
CA MET A 950 22.57 -91.67 56.29
C MET A 950 21.86 -91.68 57.64
N LEU A 951 21.20 -90.58 58.02
CA LEU A 951 20.39 -90.50 59.25
C LEU A 951 19.17 -91.43 59.20
N VAL A 952 18.48 -91.53 58.05
CA VAL A 952 17.36 -92.47 57.84
C VAL A 952 17.84 -93.93 57.89
N GLY A 953 19.00 -94.23 57.29
CA GLY A 953 19.62 -95.56 57.38
C GLY A 953 20.05 -95.94 58.81
N LEU A 954 20.62 -94.99 59.57
CA LEU A 954 21.00 -95.19 60.96
C LEU A 954 19.79 -95.33 61.90
N SER A 955 18.71 -94.60 61.63
CA SER A 955 17.46 -94.73 62.40
C SER A 955 16.70 -96.02 62.07
N ALA A 956 16.75 -96.51 60.81
CA ALA A 956 16.26 -97.84 60.44
C ALA A 956 17.08 -98.97 61.10
N LEU A 957 18.41 -98.83 61.16
CA LEU A 957 19.29 -99.77 61.87
C LEU A 957 19.03 -99.76 63.38
N GLY A 958 18.88 -98.58 63.99
CA GLY A 958 18.51 -98.43 65.40
C GLY A 958 17.14 -99.04 65.73
N TRP A 959 16.16 -98.92 64.84
CA TRP A 959 14.84 -99.52 65.03
C TRP A 959 14.87 -101.04 64.89
N SER A 960 15.64 -101.57 63.93
CA SER A 960 15.84 -103.03 63.77
C SER A 960 16.56 -103.68 64.96
N GLN A 961 17.51 -102.97 65.59
CA GLN A 961 18.18 -103.44 66.81
C GLN A 961 17.26 -103.35 68.05
N ARG A 962 16.34 -102.38 68.10
CA ARG A 962 15.36 -102.25 69.20
C ARG A 962 14.26 -103.31 69.13
N LEU A 963 13.88 -103.76 67.93
CA LEU A 963 12.95 -104.87 67.69
C LEU A 963 13.56 -106.26 67.97
N ARG A 964 14.89 -106.38 68.06
CA ARG A 964 15.59 -107.62 68.46
C ARG A 964 15.91 -107.71 69.97
N ARG A 965 15.58 -106.66 70.75
CA ARG A 965 15.75 -106.60 72.21
C ARG A 965 14.43 -106.44 72.98
N ARG A 966 13.29 -106.58 72.31
CA ARG A 966 11.98 -106.91 72.88
C ARG A 966 11.57 -108.26 72.31
#